data_AF-A0A1Q8QJL8-F1
#
_entry.id   AF-A0A1Q8QJL8-F1
#
_cell.length_a   1.000
_cell.length_b   1.000
_cell.length_c   1.000
_cell.angle_alpha   90.00
_cell.angle_beta   90.00
_cell.angle_gamma   90.00
#
_symmetry.space_group_name_H-M   'P 1'
#
loop_
_entity.id
_entity.type
_entity.pdbx_description
1 polymer ?
#
loop_
_entity_poly.entity_id
_entity_poly.type
_entity_poly.pdbx_seq_one_letter_code
_entity_poly.pdbx_strand_id
1 'polypeptide(L)'
;MSQLISSLAVGAKVKYGTYQVEASTTLPIIWQVIDQNHTGYPNNSVTLLTDKIIDLRGLDAKEPSNADASRVSYGNNRYRTSNLRQWLNSSGIANYWWTAQNPADGKLNTNNADTTPNDTGMSKTTGYSDIQGFLKNFTAQELGRILDTTLTVARNTSTDGGASETVLDKVFLLSNTEVGLANENSIVEGSLFSLGSSLRTATLTAQSFDNTLAGFSKPATVTTAYYWWLRTPTSFSTTSNRVCSPTGTLGSSNANTGNYGVRPAMNLANDILVSDAVDVDGCYVVEYPTITYHSQPITNLAVGSKIKFGTYCVESSSTQPIIWKVIDKNHSGYPTGSITLLTEKIIDLRGFDAKEPGNADASRVSGGNNRYSTSNIRQWLNSSSLANAWWTAQNLTDGTANTNNADTPPNDAGMGYLTGYDNINGFLNNFTTEELARMSDTNLTVARNTVTDGGGSESVVDKVFLLSMTEVGLANENSIVEGSLFPIFTSDADRLAYLTDQGFQTLSTSKPATTTTSWQWMLRTPKATVSNSARVVGGLTYNSAYAGNSGVRPAVNLTTDTLVSDVVDADGCYIIMQPSQPVITYPIDINSDVSRNIAVSGDLALDLIRQVKASTIAVLDTSRKTTAVIGLDSDLVRHIGASATTTLDTKRTIAVTADLNSSTNRNVSVLSELTPDTKRAVNATLDIGIDTQRQVSSGVQLVITATKRKLVSSISSVADTKRKIATSFSFASDVKRSVVRSVSSIIDLKRRVTASVSSMTDSKRKVTISASLIATTKRKVAVSASFAMGLKRKVVASIFLAVDAKRRLTTLASLITDTKRKLILPVSFVSDTLRKVISYRPHRIKDYAISEITDRYAICEIMDKYIVEEDD
;
A
#
# COMPACT_ATOMS: atom_id res chain seq x y z
N MET A 1 -18.40 20.11 13.18
CA MET A 1 -19.50 19.17 12.86
C MET A 1 -19.76 19.30 11.39
N SER A 2 -20.10 18.21 10.71
CA SER A 2 -20.38 18.26 9.29
C SER A 2 -21.73 18.93 9.00
N GLN A 3 -21.85 19.56 7.84
CA GLN A 3 -23.10 19.88 7.16
C GLN A 3 -23.06 19.33 5.73
N LEU A 4 -24.19 19.30 5.02
CA LEU A 4 -24.20 18.92 3.60
C LEU A 4 -23.70 20.09 2.73
N ILE A 5 -23.07 19.81 1.60
CA ILE A 5 -22.69 20.83 0.61
C ILE A 5 -23.91 21.59 0.07
N SER A 6 -25.09 20.94 0.05
CA SER A 6 -26.38 21.58 -0.23
C SER A 6 -26.87 22.56 0.84
N SER A 7 -26.29 22.56 2.04
CA SER A 7 -26.56 23.58 3.06
C SER A 7 -25.74 24.86 2.85
N LEU A 8 -24.74 24.85 1.96
CA LEU A 8 -23.93 26.04 1.66
C LEU A 8 -24.70 27.02 0.78
N ALA A 9 -24.71 28.30 1.18
CA ALA A 9 -25.31 29.37 0.39
C ALA A 9 -24.58 29.60 -0.94
N VAL A 10 -25.30 30.04 -1.96
CA VAL A 10 -24.72 30.53 -3.22
C VAL A 10 -23.73 31.66 -2.93
N GLY A 11 -22.53 31.57 -3.52
CA GLY A 11 -21.39 32.45 -3.25
C GLY A 11 -20.38 31.88 -2.24
N ALA A 12 -20.73 30.87 -1.44
CA ALA A 12 -19.81 30.19 -0.52
C ALA A 12 -18.68 29.47 -1.27
N LYS A 13 -17.52 29.31 -0.60
CA LYS A 13 -16.34 28.66 -1.18
C LYS A 13 -16.08 27.29 -0.57
N VAL A 14 -15.62 26.32 -1.37
CA VAL A 14 -15.28 24.96 -0.94
C VAL A 14 -13.98 24.49 -1.58
N LYS A 15 -13.14 23.79 -0.82
CA LYS A 15 -11.94 23.10 -1.32
C LYS A 15 -12.30 21.68 -1.75
N TYR A 16 -12.07 21.35 -3.03
CA TYR A 16 -12.46 20.06 -3.60
C TYR A 16 -11.50 19.65 -4.73
N GLY A 17 -10.93 18.44 -4.67
CA GLY A 17 -9.88 18.02 -5.59
C GLY A 17 -8.58 18.83 -5.43
N THR A 18 -7.54 18.39 -6.13
CA THR A 18 -6.24 19.10 -6.15
C THR A 18 -5.74 19.28 -7.58
N TYR A 19 -4.95 20.32 -7.82
CA TYR A 19 -4.38 20.64 -9.13
C TYR A 19 -2.91 21.05 -9.03
N GLN A 20 -2.18 20.85 -10.12
CA GLN A 20 -0.78 21.21 -10.25
C GLN A 20 -0.57 21.97 -11.56
N VAL A 21 -0.15 23.23 -11.47
CA VAL A 21 0.30 24.00 -12.63
C VAL A 21 1.74 23.60 -12.91
N GLU A 22 1.99 22.93 -14.04
CA GLU A 22 3.33 22.50 -14.47
C GLU A 22 4.11 21.75 -13.36
N ALA A 23 5.38 22.10 -13.14
CA ALA A 23 6.25 21.48 -12.13
C ALA A 23 6.07 22.06 -10.69
N SER A 24 4.96 22.75 -10.40
CA SER A 24 4.69 23.30 -9.05
C SER A 24 4.27 22.23 -8.04
N THR A 25 4.04 22.62 -6.78
CA THR A 25 3.39 21.73 -5.81
C THR A 25 1.91 21.52 -6.15
N THR A 26 1.40 20.31 -5.94
CA THR A 26 -0.05 20.04 -6.00
C THR A 26 -0.76 20.77 -4.84
N LEU A 27 -1.83 21.50 -5.13
CA LEU A 27 -2.60 22.32 -4.17
C LEU A 27 -4.12 22.08 -4.27
N PRO A 28 -4.90 22.28 -3.19
CA PRO A 28 -6.37 22.18 -3.24
C PRO A 28 -7.00 23.21 -4.17
N ILE A 29 -7.97 22.79 -4.97
CA ILE A 29 -8.72 23.70 -5.84
C ILE A 29 -9.82 24.38 -5.02
N ILE A 30 -9.87 25.72 -5.07
CA ILE A 30 -10.94 26.51 -4.45
C ILE A 30 -12.05 26.74 -5.48
N TRP A 31 -13.25 26.27 -5.14
CA TRP A 31 -14.47 26.44 -5.91
C TRP A 31 -15.44 27.37 -5.20
N GLN A 32 -16.31 28.02 -5.96
CA GLN A 32 -17.45 28.79 -5.47
C GLN A 32 -18.75 28.07 -5.86
N VAL A 33 -19.70 27.99 -4.92
CA VAL A 33 -21.08 27.55 -5.17
C VAL A 33 -21.76 28.61 -6.04
N ILE A 34 -22.06 28.29 -7.30
CA ILE A 34 -22.75 29.23 -8.21
C ILE A 34 -24.25 28.99 -8.26
N ASP A 35 -24.69 27.76 -7.98
CA ASP A 35 -26.12 27.39 -7.97
C ASP A 35 -26.38 26.03 -7.28
N GLN A 36 -27.65 25.69 -7.09
CA GLN A 36 -28.10 24.39 -6.59
C GLN A 36 -29.29 23.86 -7.40
N ASN A 37 -29.27 22.58 -7.78
CA ASN A 37 -30.30 21.97 -8.63
C ASN A 37 -30.64 22.81 -9.88
N HIS A 38 -29.61 23.32 -10.57
CA HIS A 38 -29.79 24.21 -11.71
C HIS A 38 -30.65 23.56 -12.82
N THR A 39 -31.46 24.37 -13.52
CA THR A 39 -32.41 23.84 -14.51
C THR A 39 -31.68 23.23 -15.70
N GLY A 40 -32.05 21.99 -16.05
CA GLY A 40 -31.38 21.22 -17.11
C GLY A 40 -30.07 20.54 -16.71
N TYR A 41 -29.58 20.77 -15.48
CA TYR A 41 -28.43 20.07 -14.90
C TYR A 41 -28.88 18.86 -14.06
N PRO A 42 -27.97 17.98 -13.60
CA PRO A 42 -28.35 16.80 -12.82
C PRO A 42 -29.18 17.15 -11.56
N ASN A 43 -30.25 16.38 -11.32
CA ASN A 43 -31.04 16.50 -10.09
C ASN A 43 -30.17 16.17 -8.86
N ASN A 44 -30.49 16.77 -7.70
CA ASN A 44 -29.75 16.59 -6.45
C ASN A 44 -28.26 16.96 -6.59
N SER A 45 -27.99 18.12 -7.20
CA SER A 45 -26.64 18.62 -7.44
C SER A 45 -26.37 20.00 -6.84
N VAL A 46 -25.10 20.28 -6.58
CA VAL A 46 -24.57 21.63 -6.33
C VAL A 46 -23.62 21.97 -7.47
N THR A 47 -23.85 23.10 -8.13
CA THR A 47 -23.02 23.55 -9.26
C THR A 47 -21.90 24.44 -8.74
N LEU A 48 -20.68 24.08 -9.08
CA LEU A 48 -19.45 24.76 -8.68
C LEU A 48 -18.73 25.38 -9.88
N LEU A 49 -18.05 26.50 -9.67
CA LEU A 49 -17.11 27.14 -10.60
C LEU A 49 -15.79 27.41 -9.85
N THR A 50 -14.62 27.29 -10.46
CA THR A 50 -13.38 27.67 -9.74
C THR A 50 -13.42 29.15 -9.36
N ASP A 51 -13.09 29.47 -8.11
CA ASP A 51 -13.16 30.85 -7.58
C ASP A 51 -12.35 31.82 -8.46
N LYS A 52 -11.21 31.33 -8.94
CA LYS A 52 -10.24 32.02 -9.78
C LYS A 52 -9.92 31.21 -11.04
N ILE A 53 -9.24 31.86 -11.98
CA ILE A 53 -8.58 31.22 -13.11
C ILE A 53 -7.46 30.33 -12.56
N ILE A 54 -7.53 29.03 -12.83
CA ILE A 54 -6.61 28.02 -12.27
C ILE A 54 -5.39 27.75 -13.15
N ASP A 55 -5.46 28.09 -14.44
CA ASP A 55 -4.36 27.97 -15.39
C ASP A 55 -4.57 28.88 -16.61
N LEU A 56 -3.56 29.04 -17.46
CA LEU A 56 -3.66 29.66 -18.79
C LEU A 56 -3.38 28.60 -19.87
N ARG A 57 -4.37 28.30 -20.74
CA ARG A 57 -4.24 27.32 -21.82
C ARG A 57 -4.99 27.76 -23.08
N GLY A 58 -4.59 27.22 -24.23
CA GLY A 58 -5.38 27.31 -25.46
C GLY A 58 -6.59 26.38 -25.37
N LEU A 59 -7.68 26.75 -26.07
CA LEU A 59 -8.87 25.92 -26.18
C LEU A 59 -8.62 24.74 -27.13
N ASP A 60 -7.95 24.99 -28.26
CA ASP A 60 -7.65 23.97 -29.27
C ASP A 60 -6.41 24.30 -30.13
N ALA A 61 -5.63 23.30 -30.53
CA ALA A 61 -4.43 23.48 -31.34
C ALA A 61 -4.74 23.82 -32.81
N LYS A 62 -3.77 24.39 -33.55
CA LYS A 62 -3.77 24.37 -35.02
C LYS A 62 -3.97 22.95 -35.53
N GLU A 63 -4.78 22.77 -36.57
CA GLU A 63 -5.02 21.49 -37.25
C GLU A 63 -4.36 21.53 -38.65
N PRO A 64 -3.08 21.14 -38.84
CA PRO A 64 -2.33 21.40 -40.07
C PRO A 64 -2.83 20.62 -41.31
N SER A 65 -3.72 19.66 -41.12
CA SER A 65 -4.37 18.84 -42.15
C SER A 65 -5.82 19.25 -42.45
N ASN A 66 -6.35 20.30 -41.81
CA ASN A 66 -7.73 20.77 -42.06
C ASN A 66 -7.86 21.43 -43.45
N ALA A 67 -9.02 21.27 -44.09
CA ALA A 67 -9.32 21.94 -45.36
C ALA A 67 -9.59 23.45 -45.19
N ASP A 68 -9.96 23.92 -44.00
CA ASP A 68 -10.05 25.33 -43.67
C ASP A 68 -8.67 25.88 -43.25
N ALA A 69 -8.08 26.69 -44.13
CA ALA A 69 -6.80 27.38 -43.89
C ALA A 69 -6.79 28.26 -42.61
N SER A 70 -7.98 28.67 -42.13
CA SER A 70 -8.14 29.36 -40.86
C SER A 70 -7.84 28.42 -39.69
N ARG A 71 -8.37 27.20 -39.70
CA ARG A 71 -8.15 26.19 -38.65
C ARG A 71 -6.71 25.66 -38.64
N VAL A 72 -6.11 25.51 -39.82
CA VAL A 72 -4.65 25.30 -40.01
C VAL A 72 -3.81 26.37 -39.29
N SER A 73 -4.29 27.62 -39.24
CA SER A 73 -3.54 28.77 -38.69
C SER A 73 -3.86 29.08 -37.23
N TYR A 74 -5.09 28.82 -36.78
CA TYR A 74 -5.68 29.38 -35.55
C TYR A 74 -6.41 28.37 -34.65
N GLY A 75 -6.49 27.10 -35.06
CA GLY A 75 -7.20 26.03 -34.34
C GLY A 75 -8.72 26.05 -34.50
N ASN A 76 -9.39 25.06 -33.91
CA ASN A 76 -10.81 24.79 -34.12
C ASN A 76 -11.67 25.33 -32.97
N ASN A 77 -12.72 26.12 -33.26
CA ASN A 77 -13.61 26.64 -32.20
C ASN A 77 -14.68 25.68 -31.68
N ARG A 78 -14.74 24.45 -32.19
CA ARG A 78 -15.75 23.45 -31.81
C ARG A 78 -15.43 22.79 -30.47
N TYR A 79 -16.12 23.22 -29.41
CA TYR A 79 -15.89 22.74 -28.05
C TYR A 79 -15.94 21.20 -27.89
N ARG A 80 -16.74 20.48 -28.69
CA ARG A 80 -16.83 19.00 -28.63
C ARG A 80 -15.46 18.33 -28.75
N THR A 81 -14.69 18.65 -29.80
CA THR A 81 -13.42 17.99 -30.11
C THR A 81 -12.26 18.63 -29.35
N SER A 82 -12.43 19.90 -28.95
CA SER A 82 -11.39 20.78 -28.40
C SER A 82 -10.44 20.14 -27.37
N ASN A 83 -9.15 20.40 -27.55
CA ASN A 83 -8.06 19.94 -26.69
C ASN A 83 -8.38 20.20 -25.20
N LEU A 84 -8.86 21.40 -24.87
CA LEU A 84 -9.17 21.82 -23.50
C LEU A 84 -10.33 21.03 -22.88
N ARG A 85 -11.38 20.69 -23.64
CA ARG A 85 -12.47 19.83 -23.14
C ARG A 85 -11.95 18.43 -22.82
N GLN A 86 -11.13 17.85 -23.70
CA GLN A 86 -10.54 16.52 -23.48
C GLN A 86 -9.65 16.52 -22.23
N TRP A 87 -8.79 17.53 -22.09
CA TRP A 87 -7.91 17.71 -20.94
C TRP A 87 -8.69 17.83 -19.61
N LEU A 88 -9.75 18.65 -19.57
CA LEU A 88 -10.59 18.85 -18.39
C LEU A 88 -11.29 17.58 -17.92
N ASN A 89 -11.55 16.61 -18.81
CA ASN A 89 -12.33 15.40 -18.51
C ASN A 89 -11.48 14.12 -18.46
N SER A 90 -10.16 14.23 -18.37
CA SER A 90 -9.24 13.09 -18.42
C SER A 90 -8.45 12.92 -17.12
N SER A 91 -8.34 11.67 -16.66
CA SER A 91 -7.39 11.23 -15.62
C SER A 91 -6.18 10.50 -16.21
N GLY A 92 -5.93 10.67 -17.52
CA GLY A 92 -4.78 10.10 -18.21
C GLY A 92 -3.44 10.73 -17.78
N ILE A 93 -2.36 9.97 -17.92
CA ILE A 93 -0.98 10.47 -17.77
C ILE A 93 -0.59 11.36 -18.97
N ALA A 94 0.50 12.11 -18.85
CA ALA A 94 1.02 12.97 -19.91
C ALA A 94 1.19 12.21 -21.24
N ASN A 95 0.84 12.86 -22.36
CA ASN A 95 0.75 12.27 -23.71
C ASN A 95 -0.32 11.18 -23.95
N TYR A 96 -1.01 10.68 -22.92
CA TYR A 96 -2.07 9.64 -23.04
C TYR A 96 -3.46 10.11 -22.60
N TRP A 97 -3.65 11.41 -22.33
CA TRP A 97 -4.93 11.97 -21.88
C TRP A 97 -5.89 12.37 -23.01
N TRP A 98 -5.42 12.39 -24.26
CA TRP A 98 -6.13 12.88 -25.46
C TRP A 98 -6.33 11.80 -26.53
N THR A 99 -7.38 11.93 -27.33
CA THR A 99 -7.60 11.14 -28.56
C THR A 99 -8.20 12.00 -29.66
N ALA A 100 -7.85 11.76 -30.93
CA ALA A 100 -8.48 12.44 -32.06
C ALA A 100 -9.99 12.14 -32.13
N GLN A 101 -10.84 13.17 -32.06
CA GLN A 101 -12.29 13.05 -32.13
C GLN A 101 -12.76 13.50 -33.51
N ASN A 102 -13.03 12.54 -34.40
CA ASN A 102 -13.41 12.78 -35.80
C ASN A 102 -14.93 12.55 -36.03
N PRO A 103 -15.84 13.46 -35.62
CA PRO A 103 -17.27 13.32 -35.89
C PRO A 103 -17.58 13.36 -37.39
N ALA A 104 -18.29 12.34 -37.88
CA ALA A 104 -18.87 12.31 -39.22
C ALA A 104 -20.12 13.22 -39.31
N ASP A 105 -19.91 14.54 -39.33
CA ASP A 105 -20.99 15.56 -39.34
C ASP A 105 -21.58 15.87 -40.72
N GLY A 106 -21.17 15.12 -41.74
CA GLY A 106 -21.59 15.30 -43.14
C GLY A 106 -20.70 16.25 -43.95
N LYS A 107 -19.71 16.92 -43.35
CA LYS A 107 -18.70 17.71 -44.06
C LYS A 107 -17.32 17.05 -43.98
N LEU A 108 -16.80 16.66 -45.14
CA LEU A 108 -15.44 16.15 -45.26
C LEU A 108 -14.42 17.24 -44.89
N ASN A 109 -13.46 16.86 -44.04
CA ASN A 109 -12.18 17.56 -43.80
C ASN A 109 -12.26 18.91 -43.09
N THR A 110 -13.37 19.22 -42.40
CA THR A 110 -13.50 20.42 -41.54
C THR A 110 -13.46 20.13 -40.04
N ASN A 111 -13.84 18.92 -39.59
CA ASN A 111 -13.95 18.54 -38.16
C ASN A 111 -13.40 17.13 -37.90
N ASN A 112 -12.32 16.77 -38.60
CA ASN A 112 -11.69 15.45 -38.52
C ASN A 112 -10.17 15.55 -38.79
N ALA A 113 -9.60 16.70 -38.45
CA ALA A 113 -8.19 17.05 -38.61
C ALA A 113 -7.47 17.24 -37.26
N ASP A 114 -8.13 16.83 -36.17
CA ASP A 114 -7.63 16.73 -34.80
C ASP A 114 -6.16 16.26 -34.75
N THR A 115 -5.27 17.11 -34.25
CA THR A 115 -3.86 16.77 -33.99
C THR A 115 -3.52 16.79 -32.52
N THR A 116 -2.59 15.92 -32.12
CA THR A 116 -2.12 15.76 -30.74
C THR A 116 -1.77 17.12 -30.10
N PRO A 117 -2.37 17.46 -28.93
CA PRO A 117 -2.12 18.71 -28.22
C PRO A 117 -0.63 18.93 -27.96
N ASN A 118 -0.08 20.02 -28.47
CA ASN A 118 1.32 20.38 -28.30
C ASN A 118 1.53 21.89 -28.49
N ASP A 119 2.62 22.41 -27.94
CA ASP A 119 2.86 23.86 -27.90
C ASP A 119 3.21 24.49 -29.25
N THR A 120 3.67 23.72 -30.24
CA THR A 120 3.81 24.20 -31.64
C THR A 120 2.44 24.47 -32.27
N GLY A 121 1.41 23.72 -31.86
CA GLY A 121 0.03 23.95 -32.23
C GLY A 121 -0.56 25.25 -31.66
N MET A 122 0.04 25.84 -30.62
CA MET A 122 -0.46 27.03 -29.92
C MET A 122 0.22 28.33 -30.39
N SER A 123 -0.27 29.48 -29.92
CA SER A 123 0.37 30.80 -30.11
C SER A 123 1.26 31.25 -28.95
N LYS A 124 1.21 30.50 -27.84
CA LYS A 124 2.04 30.58 -26.62
C LYS A 124 2.23 29.15 -26.08
N THR A 125 3.33 28.91 -25.39
CA THR A 125 3.59 27.66 -24.66
C THR A 125 2.49 27.42 -23.63
N THR A 126 2.01 26.18 -23.54
CA THR A 126 0.90 25.75 -22.68
C THR A 126 1.21 24.50 -21.86
N GLY A 127 2.26 23.74 -22.15
CA GLY A 127 2.59 22.50 -21.40
C GLY A 127 1.67 21.33 -21.76
N TYR A 128 0.91 21.39 -22.87
CA TYR A 128 0.04 20.27 -23.26
C TYR A 128 0.81 19.00 -23.67
N SER A 129 2.10 19.14 -24.02
CA SER A 129 3.03 18.05 -24.36
C SER A 129 3.48 17.18 -23.17
N ASP A 130 3.31 17.69 -21.95
CA ASP A 130 4.00 17.19 -20.76
C ASP A 130 3.11 17.20 -19.50
N ILE A 131 1.98 17.92 -19.51
CA ILE A 131 0.97 17.82 -18.46
C ILE A 131 0.12 16.54 -18.61
N GLN A 132 -0.28 16.00 -17.46
CA GLN A 132 -1.33 15.00 -17.28
C GLN A 132 -2.74 15.61 -17.45
N GLY A 133 -3.78 14.78 -17.57
CA GLY A 133 -5.17 15.23 -17.59
C GLY A 133 -5.59 15.90 -16.26
N PHE A 134 -6.53 16.86 -16.32
CA PHE A 134 -6.95 17.67 -15.17
C PHE A 134 -7.46 16.81 -13.99
N LEU A 135 -8.20 15.74 -14.28
CA LEU A 135 -8.78 14.83 -13.29
C LEU A 135 -7.77 13.78 -12.76
N LYS A 136 -6.46 13.91 -13.05
CA LYS A 136 -5.44 12.97 -12.57
C LYS A 136 -5.12 13.12 -11.07
N ASN A 137 -5.25 14.34 -10.52
CA ASN A 137 -4.98 14.67 -9.11
C ASN A 137 -6.25 14.70 -8.23
N PHE A 138 -7.31 14.00 -8.67
CA PHE A 138 -8.52 13.75 -7.91
C PHE A 138 -8.53 12.29 -7.44
N THR A 139 -8.95 12.05 -6.20
CA THR A 139 -9.09 10.69 -5.65
C THR A 139 -10.27 9.94 -6.30
N ALA A 140 -10.26 8.61 -6.24
CA ALA A 140 -11.41 7.80 -6.69
C ALA A 140 -12.72 8.19 -5.97
N GLN A 141 -12.63 8.58 -4.68
CA GLN A 141 -13.76 9.06 -3.89
C GLN A 141 -14.30 10.41 -4.39
N GLU A 142 -13.44 11.31 -4.89
CA GLU A 142 -13.86 12.57 -5.51
C GLU A 142 -14.46 12.31 -6.90
N LEU A 143 -13.77 11.54 -7.75
CA LEU A 143 -14.23 11.23 -9.11
C LEU A 143 -15.60 10.55 -9.12
N GLY A 144 -15.88 9.66 -8.15
CA GLY A 144 -17.18 9.02 -7.97
C GLY A 144 -18.31 9.94 -7.48
N ARG A 145 -18.04 11.23 -7.24
CA ARG A 145 -18.98 12.21 -6.70
C ARG A 145 -19.16 13.45 -7.60
N ILE A 146 -18.38 13.54 -8.70
CA ILE A 146 -18.59 14.49 -9.79
C ILE A 146 -19.59 13.89 -10.80
N LEU A 147 -20.71 14.59 -10.99
CA LEU A 147 -21.85 14.14 -11.79
C LEU A 147 -21.66 14.43 -13.27
N ASP A 148 -21.97 13.44 -14.11
CA ASP A 148 -21.96 13.60 -15.57
C ASP A 148 -23.07 14.58 -16.00
N THR A 149 -22.67 15.64 -16.68
CA THR A 149 -23.52 16.79 -17.02
C THR A 149 -23.72 16.83 -18.53
N THR A 150 -24.98 16.72 -18.97
CA THR A 150 -25.33 16.91 -20.39
C THR A 150 -25.40 18.41 -20.68
N LEU A 151 -24.50 18.90 -21.51
CA LEU A 151 -24.38 20.32 -21.85
C LEU A 151 -24.82 20.55 -23.29
N THR A 152 -25.58 21.63 -23.51
CA THR A 152 -25.80 22.16 -24.86
C THR A 152 -24.62 23.06 -25.23
N VAL A 153 -24.12 22.91 -26.46
CA VAL A 153 -23.08 23.76 -27.05
C VAL A 153 -23.50 24.24 -28.43
N ALA A 154 -23.26 25.50 -28.74
CA ALA A 154 -23.50 26.05 -30.07
C ALA A 154 -22.40 25.62 -31.07
N ARG A 155 -22.72 25.66 -32.37
CA ARG A 155 -21.75 25.50 -33.46
C ARG A 155 -21.67 26.78 -34.28
N ASN A 156 -20.54 27.01 -34.94
CA ASN A 156 -20.41 28.13 -35.86
C ASN A 156 -21.26 27.92 -37.13
N THR A 157 -21.71 29.00 -37.75
CA THR A 157 -22.52 28.97 -38.98
C THR A 157 -21.68 28.73 -40.23
N SER A 158 -20.41 29.15 -40.22
CA SER A 158 -19.48 29.12 -41.36
C SER A 158 -19.14 27.70 -41.84
N THR A 159 -18.57 26.86 -40.97
CA THR A 159 -18.29 25.44 -41.24
C THR A 159 -19.30 24.52 -40.56
N ASP A 160 -19.67 24.76 -39.31
CA ASP A 160 -20.21 23.69 -38.46
C ASP A 160 -21.75 23.62 -38.44
N GLY A 161 -22.44 24.49 -39.19
CA GLY A 161 -23.88 24.42 -39.46
C GLY A 161 -24.79 25.19 -38.51
N GLY A 162 -24.25 25.99 -37.59
CA GLY A 162 -24.96 27.04 -36.84
C GLY A 162 -25.94 26.61 -35.74
N ALA A 163 -26.40 25.35 -35.77
CA ALA A 163 -27.28 24.77 -34.74
C ALA A 163 -26.49 24.27 -33.53
N SER A 164 -27.18 23.95 -32.43
CA SER A 164 -26.54 23.33 -31.27
C SER A 164 -26.15 21.85 -31.50
N GLU A 165 -25.40 21.31 -30.53
CA GLU A 165 -25.18 19.89 -30.30
C GLU A 165 -24.98 19.64 -28.79
N THR A 166 -24.94 18.38 -28.33
CA THR A 166 -24.76 18.05 -26.91
C THR A 166 -23.48 17.28 -26.61
N VAL A 167 -22.87 17.56 -25.45
CA VAL A 167 -21.74 16.81 -24.87
C VAL A 167 -22.09 16.31 -23.48
N LEU A 168 -21.40 15.29 -23.00
CA LEU A 168 -21.51 14.76 -21.64
C LEU A 168 -20.14 14.92 -20.97
N ASP A 169 -20.06 15.83 -19.99
CA ASP A 169 -18.81 16.23 -19.32
C ASP A 169 -18.97 16.16 -17.80
N LYS A 170 -17.89 15.81 -17.08
CA LYS A 170 -17.78 15.97 -15.62
C LYS A 170 -17.33 17.39 -15.24
N VAL A 171 -16.43 17.94 -16.04
CA VAL A 171 -15.82 19.26 -15.84
C VAL A 171 -15.89 20.05 -17.15
N PHE A 172 -16.36 21.29 -17.10
CA PHE A 172 -16.75 22.03 -18.30
C PHE A 172 -16.53 23.54 -18.20
N LEU A 173 -16.54 24.25 -19.32
CA LEU A 173 -16.58 25.71 -19.34
C LEU A 173 -18.03 26.21 -19.41
N LEU A 174 -18.28 27.40 -18.84
CA LEU A 174 -19.60 28.03 -18.91
C LEU A 174 -19.91 28.56 -20.32
N SER A 175 -21.20 28.71 -20.62
CA SER A 175 -21.69 29.34 -21.86
C SER A 175 -21.93 30.85 -21.70
N ASN A 176 -22.08 31.57 -22.82
CA ASN A 176 -22.60 32.94 -22.84
C ASN A 176 -23.89 33.06 -22.02
N THR A 177 -24.85 32.16 -22.25
CA THR A 177 -26.18 32.16 -21.62
C THR A 177 -26.08 32.04 -20.09
N GLU A 178 -25.21 31.14 -19.62
CA GLU A 178 -25.01 30.85 -18.18
C GLU A 178 -24.40 32.00 -17.39
N VAL A 179 -23.48 32.76 -18.00
CA VAL A 179 -22.96 34.00 -17.41
C VAL A 179 -23.86 35.22 -17.68
N GLY A 180 -24.95 35.05 -18.44
CA GLY A 180 -25.92 36.11 -18.79
C GLY A 180 -25.44 37.10 -19.86
N LEU A 181 -24.51 36.69 -20.72
CA LEU A 181 -24.18 37.38 -21.95
C LEU A 181 -25.15 36.96 -23.06
N ALA A 182 -25.15 37.67 -24.20
CA ALA A 182 -26.08 37.40 -25.28
C ALA A 182 -25.87 36.01 -25.91
N ASN A 183 -26.97 35.30 -26.16
CA ASN A 183 -26.99 34.01 -26.83
C ASN A 183 -26.34 34.09 -28.23
N GLU A 184 -25.38 33.20 -28.50
CA GLU A 184 -24.71 33.15 -29.78
C GLU A 184 -25.63 32.53 -30.85
N ASN A 185 -25.81 33.20 -31.99
CA ASN A 185 -26.72 32.75 -33.07
C ASN A 185 -28.13 32.37 -32.57
N SER A 186 -28.63 33.08 -31.55
CA SER A 186 -29.88 32.79 -30.83
C SER A 186 -29.97 31.41 -30.13
N ILE A 187 -28.87 30.65 -30.06
CA ILE A 187 -28.80 29.36 -29.35
C ILE A 187 -28.79 29.58 -27.84
N VAL A 188 -29.70 28.91 -27.14
CA VAL A 188 -29.74 28.83 -25.67
C VAL A 188 -28.87 27.62 -25.26
N GLU A 189 -27.72 27.87 -24.63
CA GLU A 189 -26.78 26.80 -24.24
C GLU A 189 -27.00 26.27 -22.81
N GLY A 190 -27.80 26.97 -22.01
CA GLY A 190 -28.12 26.66 -20.61
C GLY A 190 -29.09 27.70 -20.04
N SER A 191 -29.12 27.89 -18.72
CA SER A 191 -29.83 28.98 -18.05
C SER A 191 -28.87 29.84 -17.21
N LEU A 192 -29.27 31.08 -16.89
CA LEU A 192 -28.49 31.99 -16.08
C LEU A 192 -28.31 31.45 -14.66
N PHE A 193 -27.07 31.29 -14.19
CA PHE A 193 -26.79 30.87 -12.81
C PHE A 193 -27.13 31.95 -11.79
N SER A 194 -27.45 31.55 -10.56
CA SER A 194 -27.87 32.44 -9.47
C SER A 194 -26.92 33.62 -9.15
N LEU A 195 -25.61 33.52 -9.42
CA LEU A 195 -24.64 34.64 -9.28
C LEU A 195 -24.61 35.62 -10.48
N GLY A 196 -25.21 35.26 -11.61
CA GLY A 196 -25.40 36.13 -12.77
C GLY A 196 -24.13 36.80 -13.30
N SER A 197 -24.21 38.11 -13.53
CA SER A 197 -23.10 38.90 -14.10
C SER A 197 -21.86 39.00 -13.19
N SER A 198 -21.99 38.76 -11.88
CA SER A 198 -20.84 38.77 -10.96
C SER A 198 -19.83 37.66 -11.28
N LEU A 199 -20.26 36.59 -11.96
CA LEU A 199 -19.40 35.50 -12.41
C LEU A 199 -18.35 35.94 -13.46
N ARG A 200 -18.55 37.06 -14.18
CA ARG A 200 -17.76 37.34 -15.40
C ARG A 200 -16.33 37.79 -15.12
N THR A 201 -16.06 38.38 -13.96
CA THR A 201 -14.74 38.93 -13.62
C THR A 201 -13.97 37.94 -12.73
N ALA A 202 -12.78 37.52 -13.15
CA ALA A 202 -11.93 36.58 -12.42
C ALA A 202 -10.45 36.97 -12.47
N THR A 203 -9.70 36.70 -11.40
CA THR A 203 -8.23 36.83 -11.35
C THR A 203 -7.57 35.44 -11.41
N LEU A 204 -6.24 35.37 -11.56
CA LEU A 204 -5.49 34.12 -11.46
C LEU A 204 -5.32 33.68 -10.00
N THR A 205 -5.14 32.37 -9.78
CA THR A 205 -4.49 31.85 -8.56
C THR A 205 -3.01 32.27 -8.53
N ALA A 206 -2.39 32.29 -7.35
CA ALA A 206 -0.94 32.53 -7.25
C ALA A 206 -0.15 31.45 -8.02
N GLN A 207 -0.52 30.18 -7.83
CA GLN A 207 0.07 29.04 -8.54
C GLN A 207 0.03 29.20 -10.07
N SER A 208 -1.12 29.63 -10.64
CA SER A 208 -1.24 29.93 -12.07
C SER A 208 -0.38 31.12 -12.48
N PHE A 209 -0.43 32.21 -11.70
CA PHE A 209 0.33 33.42 -11.96
C PHE A 209 1.84 33.17 -11.99
N ASP A 210 2.35 32.34 -11.08
CA ASP A 210 3.79 32.08 -10.95
C ASP A 210 4.30 31.03 -11.96
N ASN A 211 3.57 29.93 -12.18
CA ASN A 211 4.12 28.72 -12.82
C ASN A 211 3.68 28.47 -14.27
N THR A 212 2.66 29.17 -14.81
CA THR A 212 2.16 28.90 -16.17
C THR A 212 3.18 29.24 -17.27
N LEU A 213 3.29 28.38 -18.30
CA LEU A 213 4.27 28.52 -19.39
C LEU A 213 3.98 29.67 -20.38
N ALA A 214 2.82 30.34 -20.28
CA ALA A 214 2.43 31.47 -21.13
C ALA A 214 3.35 32.71 -21.04
N GLY A 215 4.33 32.70 -20.13
CA GLY A 215 5.42 33.67 -20.03
C GLY A 215 4.95 35.05 -19.58
N PHE A 216 5.42 36.10 -20.24
CA PHE A 216 4.99 37.49 -19.99
C PHE A 216 3.57 37.80 -20.48
N SER A 217 2.87 36.83 -21.09
CA SER A 217 1.53 37.02 -21.69
C SER A 217 0.39 36.87 -20.66
N LYS A 218 0.58 37.39 -19.44
CA LYS A 218 -0.29 37.21 -18.26
C LYS A 218 -0.59 38.57 -17.61
N PRO A 219 -1.54 38.72 -16.65
CA PRO A 219 -1.81 40.03 -16.05
C PRO A 219 -0.61 40.55 -15.25
N ALA A 220 -0.58 41.86 -14.97
CA ALA A 220 0.53 42.48 -14.23
C ALA A 220 0.61 42.05 -12.75
N THR A 221 -0.51 41.66 -12.15
CA THR A 221 -0.59 41.14 -10.77
C THR A 221 -1.62 40.03 -10.65
N VAL A 222 -1.45 39.15 -9.66
CA VAL A 222 -2.43 38.10 -9.28
C VAL A 222 -3.80 38.68 -8.82
N THR A 223 -3.86 39.97 -8.52
CA THR A 223 -5.09 40.71 -8.15
C THR A 223 -5.79 41.38 -9.33
N THR A 224 -5.17 41.40 -10.51
CA THR A 224 -5.75 41.99 -11.72
C THR A 224 -6.67 40.97 -12.40
N ALA A 225 -7.86 41.40 -12.82
CA ALA A 225 -8.79 40.55 -13.55
C ALA A 225 -8.25 40.21 -14.95
N TYR A 226 -8.61 39.03 -15.47
CA TYR A 226 -8.05 38.51 -16.71
C TYR A 226 -9.07 37.81 -17.60
N TYR A 227 -8.69 37.60 -18.87
CA TYR A 227 -9.54 36.92 -19.84
C TYR A 227 -9.67 35.42 -19.51
N TRP A 228 -10.86 34.85 -19.68
CA TRP A 228 -11.09 33.42 -19.53
C TRP A 228 -12.12 32.87 -20.53
N TRP A 229 -11.97 31.59 -20.88
CA TRP A 229 -12.73 30.92 -21.94
C TRP A 229 -14.18 30.60 -21.54
N LEU A 230 -15.10 30.81 -22.48
CA LEU A 230 -16.44 30.22 -22.49
C LEU A 230 -16.48 29.08 -23.53
N ARG A 231 -17.34 28.08 -23.33
CA ARG A 231 -17.49 26.98 -24.33
C ARG A 231 -18.12 27.46 -25.64
N THR A 232 -18.85 28.57 -25.61
CA THR A 232 -19.53 29.18 -26.74
C THR A 232 -18.54 29.58 -27.86
N PRO A 233 -18.69 29.11 -29.11
CA PRO A 233 -17.92 29.59 -30.24
C PRO A 233 -18.35 31.02 -30.65
N THR A 234 -17.54 31.70 -31.46
CA THR A 234 -18.00 32.87 -32.23
C THR A 234 -18.68 32.37 -33.50
N SER A 235 -19.98 32.60 -33.66
CA SER A 235 -20.80 31.97 -34.72
C SER A 235 -20.31 32.21 -36.13
N PHE A 236 -19.83 33.42 -36.43
CA PHE A 236 -19.33 33.82 -37.74
C PHE A 236 -17.81 33.57 -37.95
N SER A 237 -17.16 32.83 -37.06
CA SER A 237 -15.76 32.41 -37.17
C SER A 237 -15.66 30.89 -37.09
N THR A 238 -14.67 30.30 -37.76
CA THR A 238 -14.36 28.85 -37.67
C THR A 238 -13.30 28.54 -36.61
N THR A 239 -12.66 29.58 -36.05
CA THR A 239 -11.45 29.46 -35.23
C THR A 239 -11.52 30.21 -33.90
N SER A 240 -12.51 31.11 -33.71
CA SER A 240 -12.58 31.98 -32.53
C SER A 240 -13.67 31.53 -31.54
N ASN A 241 -13.35 31.51 -30.25
CA ASN A 241 -14.28 31.24 -29.14
C ASN A 241 -14.59 32.51 -28.35
N ARG A 242 -15.71 32.49 -27.62
CA ARG A 242 -16.09 33.57 -26.72
C ARG A 242 -15.27 33.52 -25.42
N VAL A 243 -15.06 34.71 -24.89
CA VAL A 243 -14.32 34.92 -23.63
C VAL A 243 -15.04 35.96 -22.78
N CYS A 244 -14.95 35.83 -21.47
CA CYS A 244 -15.17 36.96 -20.58
C CYS A 244 -13.91 37.82 -20.54
N SER A 245 -14.07 39.14 -20.64
CA SER A 245 -12.98 40.12 -20.53
C SER A 245 -12.64 40.45 -19.07
N PRO A 246 -11.51 41.14 -18.79
CA PRO A 246 -11.20 41.70 -17.47
C PRO A 246 -12.27 42.65 -16.91
N THR A 247 -13.14 43.21 -17.75
CA THR A 247 -14.28 44.08 -17.35
C THR A 247 -15.62 43.35 -17.32
N GLY A 248 -15.63 42.03 -17.51
CA GLY A 248 -16.84 41.21 -17.54
C GLY A 248 -17.69 41.37 -18.80
N THR A 249 -17.13 41.93 -19.88
CA THR A 249 -17.79 42.04 -21.19
C THR A 249 -17.52 40.81 -22.04
N LEU A 250 -18.38 40.57 -23.05
CA LEU A 250 -18.11 39.57 -24.08
C LEU A 250 -16.91 40.00 -24.93
N GLY A 251 -16.00 39.07 -25.21
CA GLY A 251 -14.96 39.18 -26.21
C GLY A 251 -14.88 37.93 -27.09
N SER A 252 -13.87 37.87 -27.96
CA SER A 252 -13.54 36.67 -28.74
C SER A 252 -12.03 36.57 -28.98
N SER A 253 -11.51 35.35 -28.98
CA SER A 253 -10.10 35.04 -29.24
C SER A 253 -9.97 33.72 -30.01
N ASN A 254 -8.86 33.51 -30.72
CA ASN A 254 -8.62 32.30 -31.52
C ASN A 254 -8.33 31.10 -30.61
N ALA A 255 -8.85 29.92 -30.94
CA ALA A 255 -8.79 28.73 -30.10
C ALA A 255 -7.36 28.35 -29.68
N ASN A 256 -6.38 28.55 -30.56
CA ASN A 256 -4.97 28.29 -30.28
C ASN A 256 -4.27 29.33 -29.39
N THR A 257 -4.99 30.28 -28.80
CA THR A 257 -4.41 31.37 -28.03
C THR A 257 -4.04 30.92 -26.62
N GLY A 258 -2.81 30.42 -26.47
CA GLY A 258 -2.33 29.66 -25.32
C GLY A 258 -2.39 30.38 -23.95
N ASN A 259 -2.54 31.71 -23.92
CA ASN A 259 -2.49 32.50 -22.70
C ASN A 259 -3.85 32.94 -22.15
N TYR A 260 -4.94 32.21 -22.41
CA TYR A 260 -6.28 32.56 -21.92
C TYR A 260 -6.69 31.69 -20.73
N GLY A 261 -7.44 32.29 -19.79
CA GLY A 261 -7.76 31.67 -18.51
C GLY A 261 -8.67 30.45 -18.61
N VAL A 262 -8.25 29.37 -17.97
CA VAL A 262 -9.07 28.19 -17.71
C VAL A 262 -9.77 28.39 -16.36
N ARG A 263 -11.10 28.41 -16.40
CA ARG A 263 -11.96 28.57 -15.21
C ARG A 263 -13.16 27.60 -15.31
N PRO A 264 -12.96 26.32 -14.96
CA PRO A 264 -13.96 25.30 -15.18
C PRO A 264 -15.02 25.28 -14.09
N ALA A 265 -16.13 24.64 -14.42
CA ALA A 265 -17.25 24.32 -13.56
C ALA A 265 -17.51 22.81 -13.53
N MET A 266 -18.21 22.33 -12.51
CA MET A 266 -18.63 20.94 -12.36
C MET A 266 -19.90 20.85 -11.51
N ASN A 267 -20.61 19.72 -11.59
CA ASN A 267 -21.72 19.41 -10.69
C ASN A 267 -21.30 18.34 -9.69
N LEU A 268 -21.49 18.60 -8.41
CA LEU A 268 -21.26 17.62 -7.34
C LEU A 268 -22.57 17.08 -6.79
N ALA A 269 -22.53 15.84 -6.30
CA ALA A 269 -23.63 15.25 -5.53
C ALA A 269 -23.95 16.07 -4.27
N ASN A 270 -25.23 16.35 -4.02
CA ASN A 270 -25.66 17.30 -2.99
C ASN A 270 -25.50 16.84 -1.53
N ASP A 271 -25.20 15.55 -1.34
CA ASP A 271 -25.06 14.84 -0.06
C ASP A 271 -23.58 14.72 0.40
N ILE A 272 -22.64 15.41 -0.25
CA ILE A 272 -21.24 15.48 0.22
C ILE A 272 -21.19 16.26 1.55
N LEU A 273 -20.44 15.75 2.52
CA LEU A 273 -20.22 16.40 3.80
C LEU A 273 -19.10 17.44 3.71
N VAL A 274 -19.32 18.59 4.35
CA VAL A 274 -18.36 19.70 4.48
C VAL A 274 -18.36 20.24 5.92
N SER A 275 -17.33 20.97 6.31
CA SER A 275 -17.19 21.56 7.65
C SER A 275 -18.32 22.54 8.02
N ASP A 276 -18.59 22.71 9.32
CA ASP A 276 -19.54 23.73 9.85
C ASP A 276 -18.98 25.15 9.75
N ALA A 277 -17.66 25.30 9.91
CA ALA A 277 -16.94 26.55 9.74
C ALA A 277 -16.05 26.54 8.48
N VAL A 278 -15.75 27.74 7.97
CA VAL A 278 -14.69 27.93 6.97
C VAL A 278 -13.31 27.88 7.62
N ASP A 279 -12.31 27.52 6.82
CA ASP A 279 -10.90 27.52 7.19
C ASP A 279 -10.23 28.91 7.07
N VAL A 280 -8.91 28.95 7.21
CA VAL A 280 -8.09 30.18 7.14
C VAL A 280 -8.14 30.90 5.79
N ASP A 281 -8.51 30.20 4.71
CA ASP A 281 -8.67 30.78 3.37
C ASP A 281 -10.14 31.19 3.09
N GLY A 282 -11.01 31.12 4.10
CA GLY A 282 -12.44 31.38 3.97
C GLY A 282 -13.19 30.29 3.19
N CYS A 283 -12.66 29.07 3.16
CA CYS A 283 -13.23 27.95 2.42
C CYS A 283 -13.79 26.88 3.36
N TYR A 284 -14.95 26.32 3.02
CA TYR A 284 -15.40 25.05 3.60
C TYR A 284 -14.51 23.92 3.09
N VAL A 285 -14.21 22.95 3.95
CA VAL A 285 -13.40 21.77 3.61
C VAL A 285 -14.30 20.55 3.54
N VAL A 286 -14.10 19.68 2.55
CA VAL A 286 -14.83 18.41 2.45
C VAL A 286 -14.46 17.53 3.65
N GLU A 287 -15.47 17.16 4.43
CA GLU A 287 -15.32 16.17 5.49
C GLU A 287 -15.57 14.78 4.90
N TYR A 288 -14.50 14.13 4.43
CA TYR A 288 -14.59 12.70 4.11
C TYR A 288 -14.93 11.92 5.39
N PRO A 289 -16.06 11.16 5.41
CA PRO A 289 -16.42 10.38 6.59
C PRO A 289 -15.29 9.38 6.86
N THR A 290 -14.66 9.47 8.04
CA THR A 290 -13.52 8.64 8.39
C THR A 290 -13.96 7.19 8.44
N ILE A 291 -13.64 6.42 7.39
CA ILE A 291 -13.92 4.99 7.33
C ILE A 291 -13.16 4.34 8.48
N THR A 292 -13.91 3.97 9.52
CA THR A 292 -13.37 3.34 10.72
C THR A 292 -13.25 1.86 10.41
N TYR A 293 -12.15 1.48 9.76
CA TYR A 293 -11.87 0.09 9.43
C TYR A 293 -11.75 -0.73 10.72
N HIS A 294 -12.69 -1.65 10.93
CA HIS A 294 -12.53 -2.72 11.91
C HIS A 294 -11.83 -3.91 11.23
N SER A 295 -11.28 -4.83 12.02
CA SER A 295 -10.62 -6.02 11.49
C SER A 295 -11.57 -7.22 11.43
N GLN A 296 -11.55 -7.93 10.31
CA GLN A 296 -12.16 -9.25 10.15
C GLN A 296 -11.13 -10.27 9.61
N PRO A 297 -11.34 -11.58 9.83
CA PRO A 297 -10.53 -12.62 9.18
C PRO A 297 -10.69 -12.60 7.65
N ILE A 298 -9.59 -12.77 6.92
CA ILE A 298 -9.60 -12.90 5.44
C ILE A 298 -10.51 -14.04 4.94
N THR A 299 -10.73 -15.06 5.77
CA THR A 299 -11.60 -16.21 5.49
C THR A 299 -13.06 -15.82 5.28
N ASN A 300 -13.51 -14.66 5.79
CA ASN A 300 -14.85 -14.12 5.56
C ASN A 300 -15.07 -13.64 4.13
N LEU A 301 -14.02 -13.22 3.41
CA LEU A 301 -14.15 -12.62 2.09
C LEU A 301 -14.71 -13.61 1.06
N ALA A 302 -15.41 -13.09 0.05
CA ALA A 302 -15.91 -13.90 -1.06
C ALA A 302 -14.81 -14.15 -2.10
N VAL A 303 -14.96 -15.23 -2.87
CA VAL A 303 -14.21 -15.35 -4.14
C VAL A 303 -14.63 -14.17 -5.04
N GLY A 304 -13.66 -13.49 -5.63
CA GLY A 304 -13.86 -12.23 -6.36
C GLY A 304 -13.59 -10.96 -5.55
N SER A 305 -13.54 -11.01 -4.21
CA SER A 305 -13.17 -9.85 -3.37
C SER A 305 -11.74 -9.38 -3.66
N LYS A 306 -11.52 -8.05 -3.66
CA LYS A 306 -10.22 -7.43 -3.93
C LYS A 306 -9.49 -7.05 -2.65
N ILE A 307 -8.16 -7.17 -2.63
CA ILE A 307 -7.31 -6.87 -1.47
C ILE A 307 -6.07 -6.09 -1.90
N LYS A 308 -5.68 -5.06 -1.15
CA LYS A 308 -4.35 -4.42 -1.24
C LYS A 308 -3.38 -5.12 -0.29
N PHE A 309 -2.30 -5.69 -0.83
CA PHE A 309 -1.29 -6.45 -0.09
C PHE A 309 0.07 -6.33 -0.78
N GLY A 310 1.08 -5.85 -0.07
CA GLY A 310 2.35 -5.43 -0.65
C GLY A 310 2.24 -4.21 -1.57
N THR A 311 3.39 -3.79 -2.04
CA THR A 311 3.54 -2.72 -3.04
C THR A 311 4.30 -3.24 -4.25
N TYR A 312 4.43 -2.43 -5.30
CA TYR A 312 5.33 -2.67 -6.40
C TYR A 312 5.81 -1.36 -7.03
N CYS A 313 6.95 -1.41 -7.72
CA CYS A 313 7.50 -0.31 -8.50
C CYS A 313 7.93 -0.85 -9.86
N VAL A 314 7.31 -0.36 -10.94
CA VAL A 314 7.72 -0.66 -12.31
C VAL A 314 8.75 0.40 -12.72
N GLU A 315 10.01 -0.01 -12.87
CA GLU A 315 11.11 0.88 -13.24
C GLU A 315 11.18 2.13 -12.34
N SER A 316 11.18 3.33 -12.93
CA SER A 316 11.20 4.63 -12.24
C SER A 316 9.81 5.24 -11.95
N SER A 317 8.74 4.44 -12.01
CA SER A 317 7.40 4.89 -11.64
C SER A 317 7.24 5.15 -10.13
N SER A 318 6.10 5.71 -9.72
CA SER A 318 5.77 5.79 -8.29
C SER A 318 5.39 4.40 -7.75
N THR A 319 5.91 4.05 -6.57
CA THR A 319 5.51 2.84 -5.83
C THR A 319 4.01 2.85 -5.53
N GLN A 320 3.31 1.75 -5.84
CA GLN A 320 1.86 1.62 -5.68
C GLN A 320 1.48 0.30 -4.98
N PRO A 321 0.35 0.23 -4.25
CA PRO A 321 -0.13 -1.03 -3.67
C PRO A 321 -0.49 -2.05 -4.75
N ILE A 322 -0.14 -3.33 -4.55
CA ILE A 322 -0.61 -4.39 -5.46
C ILE A 322 -2.06 -4.72 -5.12
N ILE A 323 -2.93 -4.66 -6.13
CA ILE A 323 -4.32 -5.12 -6.02
C ILE A 323 -4.40 -6.60 -6.42
N TRP A 324 -4.84 -7.42 -5.48
CA TRP A 324 -5.11 -8.84 -5.64
C TRP A 324 -6.61 -9.11 -5.64
N LYS A 325 -7.00 -10.30 -6.10
CA LYS A 325 -8.35 -10.86 -6.01
C LYS A 325 -8.28 -12.24 -5.35
N VAL A 326 -9.20 -12.52 -4.44
CA VAL A 326 -9.42 -13.86 -3.88
C VAL A 326 -9.93 -14.77 -5.01
N ILE A 327 -9.17 -15.80 -5.38
CA ILE A 327 -9.58 -16.76 -6.43
C ILE A 327 -10.16 -18.06 -5.86
N ASP A 328 -9.73 -18.47 -4.67
CA ASP A 328 -10.27 -19.64 -3.95
C ASP A 328 -9.88 -19.62 -2.46
N LYS A 329 -10.50 -20.50 -1.66
CA LYS A 329 -10.29 -20.64 -0.22
C LYS A 329 -10.16 -22.12 0.15
N ASN A 330 -9.05 -22.52 0.76
CA ASN A 330 -8.69 -23.93 0.99
C ASN A 330 -8.65 -24.73 -0.34
N HIS A 331 -7.89 -24.23 -1.32
CA HIS A 331 -7.73 -24.89 -2.62
C HIS A 331 -7.10 -26.29 -2.49
N SER A 332 -7.46 -27.21 -3.38
CA SER A 332 -6.99 -28.60 -3.30
C SER A 332 -5.50 -28.73 -3.62
N GLY A 333 -4.76 -29.43 -2.77
CA GLY A 333 -3.29 -29.57 -2.88
C GLY A 333 -2.48 -28.39 -2.36
N TYR A 334 -3.11 -27.26 -2.04
CA TYR A 334 -2.46 -26.07 -1.47
C TYR A 334 -2.46 -26.12 0.07
N PRO A 335 -1.74 -25.22 0.78
CA PRO A 335 -1.66 -25.24 2.24
C PRO A 335 -3.04 -25.18 2.91
N THR A 336 -3.30 -26.07 3.87
CA THR A 336 -4.62 -26.24 4.50
C THR A 336 -5.17 -24.94 5.08
N GLY A 337 -6.39 -24.58 4.69
CA GLY A 337 -7.09 -23.36 5.09
C GLY A 337 -6.67 -22.09 4.36
N SER A 338 -5.57 -22.10 3.59
CA SER A 338 -5.03 -20.88 2.97
C SER A 338 -6.00 -20.21 2.00
N ILE A 339 -5.88 -18.88 1.89
CA ILE A 339 -6.63 -18.08 0.93
C ILE A 339 -5.73 -17.81 -0.26
N THR A 340 -6.14 -18.27 -1.45
CA THR A 340 -5.36 -18.08 -2.67
C THR A 340 -5.75 -16.77 -3.32
N LEU A 341 -4.76 -15.90 -3.51
CA LEU A 341 -4.89 -14.61 -4.18
C LEU A 341 -4.20 -14.64 -5.54
N LEU A 342 -4.77 -13.97 -6.54
CA LEU A 342 -4.16 -13.67 -7.83
C LEU A 342 -4.07 -12.16 -8.02
N THR A 343 -3.01 -11.66 -8.63
CA THR A 343 -2.93 -10.26 -9.07
C THR A 343 -4.11 -9.92 -10.01
N GLU A 344 -4.88 -8.88 -9.67
CA GLU A 344 -6.14 -8.55 -10.36
C GLU A 344 -5.90 -8.23 -11.84
N LYS A 345 -4.86 -7.42 -12.07
CA LYS A 345 -4.33 -7.02 -13.37
C LYS A 345 -2.89 -7.55 -13.54
N ILE A 346 -2.39 -7.55 -14.78
CA ILE A 346 -0.97 -7.75 -15.08
C ILE A 346 -0.20 -6.57 -14.47
N ILE A 347 0.80 -6.87 -13.63
CA ILE A 347 1.58 -5.83 -12.91
C ILE A 347 2.79 -5.33 -13.71
N ASP A 348 3.31 -6.15 -14.63
CA ASP A 348 4.45 -5.81 -15.50
C ASP A 348 4.55 -6.77 -16.71
N LEU A 349 5.46 -6.49 -17.65
CA LEU A 349 5.93 -7.40 -18.68
C LEU A 349 7.39 -7.78 -18.40
N ARG A 350 7.71 -9.07 -18.31
CA ARG A 350 9.08 -9.57 -18.11
C ARG A 350 9.33 -10.83 -18.95
N GLY A 351 10.59 -11.24 -19.07
CA GLY A 351 10.97 -12.55 -19.61
C GLY A 351 10.67 -13.67 -18.62
N PHE A 352 10.36 -14.87 -19.12
CA PHE A 352 10.28 -16.08 -18.30
C PHE A 352 11.69 -16.54 -17.92
N ASP A 353 12.57 -16.61 -18.91
CA ASP A 353 13.98 -17.00 -18.75
C ASP A 353 14.86 -16.45 -19.89
N ALA A 354 16.18 -16.33 -19.71
CA ALA A 354 17.08 -15.69 -20.67
C ALA A 354 17.66 -16.69 -21.69
N LYS A 355 18.17 -16.21 -22.84
CA LYS A 355 18.96 -17.05 -23.78
C LYS A 355 20.15 -17.68 -23.06
N GLU A 356 20.45 -18.94 -23.37
CA GLU A 356 21.55 -19.71 -22.77
C GLU A 356 22.63 -20.07 -23.84
N PRO A 357 23.58 -19.19 -24.22
CA PRO A 357 24.45 -19.41 -25.38
C PRO A 357 25.40 -20.62 -25.29
N GLY A 358 25.57 -21.20 -24.10
CA GLY A 358 26.34 -22.41 -23.87
C GLY A 358 25.52 -23.72 -23.87
N ASN A 359 24.21 -23.66 -24.08
CA ASN A 359 23.32 -24.82 -24.01
C ASN A 359 23.53 -25.78 -25.21
N ALA A 360 23.38 -27.09 -24.99
CA ALA A 360 23.44 -28.08 -26.06
C ALA A 360 22.22 -28.08 -27.01
N ASP A 361 21.07 -27.56 -26.58
CA ASP A 361 19.88 -27.36 -27.42
C ASP A 361 19.88 -25.97 -28.08
N ALA A 362 19.90 -25.97 -29.41
CA ALA A 362 19.88 -24.75 -30.22
C ALA A 362 18.63 -23.87 -29.98
N SER A 363 17.52 -24.46 -29.53
CA SER A 363 16.30 -23.73 -29.19
C SER A 363 16.49 -22.89 -27.92
N ARG A 364 17.17 -23.43 -26.88
CA ARG A 364 17.53 -22.70 -25.66
C ARG A 364 18.65 -21.67 -25.86
N VAL A 365 19.64 -21.99 -26.69
CA VAL A 365 20.68 -21.03 -27.14
C VAL A 365 20.08 -19.74 -27.72
N SER A 366 18.99 -19.85 -28.49
CA SER A 366 18.37 -18.74 -29.20
C SER A 366 17.11 -18.17 -28.55
N GLY A 367 16.44 -18.93 -27.67
CA GLY A 367 15.12 -18.62 -27.11
C GLY A 367 14.95 -18.78 -25.60
N GLY A 368 15.99 -19.17 -24.86
CA GLY A 368 15.98 -19.35 -23.40
C GLY A 368 15.24 -20.58 -22.91
N ASN A 369 15.21 -20.78 -21.59
CA ASN A 369 14.79 -22.03 -20.97
C ASN A 369 13.32 -22.02 -20.53
N ASN A 370 12.52 -23.02 -20.95
CA ASN A 370 11.11 -23.10 -20.52
C ASN A 370 10.87 -23.85 -19.20
N ARG A 371 11.91 -24.28 -18.49
CA ARG A 371 11.78 -25.03 -17.23
C ARG A 371 11.56 -24.08 -16.04
N TYR A 372 10.37 -24.13 -15.46
CA TYR A 372 9.99 -23.19 -14.38
C TYR A 372 10.89 -23.25 -13.14
N SER A 373 11.42 -24.43 -12.78
CA SER A 373 12.23 -24.61 -11.55
C SER A 373 13.52 -23.77 -11.56
N THR A 374 14.23 -23.70 -12.69
CA THR A 374 15.44 -22.89 -12.87
C THR A 374 15.14 -21.43 -13.23
N SER A 375 13.97 -21.18 -13.86
CA SER A 375 13.63 -19.93 -14.55
C SER A 375 13.89 -18.63 -13.77
N ASN A 376 14.37 -17.62 -14.49
CA ASN A 376 14.65 -16.28 -13.96
C ASN A 376 13.41 -15.63 -13.34
N ILE A 377 12.20 -15.81 -13.92
CA ILE A 377 10.95 -15.31 -13.34
C ILE A 377 10.68 -15.91 -11.95
N ARG A 378 10.92 -17.22 -11.76
CA ARG A 378 10.70 -17.89 -10.47
C ARG A 378 11.67 -17.39 -9.40
N GLN A 379 12.95 -17.24 -9.75
CA GLN A 379 13.97 -16.70 -8.85
C GLN A 379 13.62 -15.28 -8.41
N TRP A 380 13.24 -14.42 -9.37
CA TRP A 380 12.86 -13.04 -9.10
C TRP A 380 11.62 -12.94 -8.20
N LEU A 381 10.54 -13.68 -8.51
CA LEU A 381 9.29 -13.67 -7.75
C LEU A 381 9.46 -14.08 -6.27
N ASN A 382 10.48 -14.89 -5.95
CA ASN A 382 10.68 -15.47 -4.62
C ASN A 382 11.93 -14.93 -3.90
N SER A 383 12.48 -13.78 -4.31
CA SER A 383 13.69 -13.21 -3.70
C SER A 383 13.46 -11.87 -3.00
N SER A 384 14.01 -11.74 -1.79
CA SER A 384 14.12 -10.49 -1.01
C SER A 384 15.52 -9.85 -1.13
N SER A 385 16.35 -10.28 -2.07
CA SER A 385 17.66 -9.64 -2.34
C SER A 385 17.53 -8.41 -3.22
N LEU A 386 18.46 -7.47 -3.09
CA LEU A 386 18.55 -6.28 -3.94
C LEU A 386 18.90 -6.62 -5.41
N ALA A 387 18.81 -5.61 -6.28
CA ALA A 387 19.26 -5.68 -7.67
C ALA A 387 20.69 -6.24 -7.78
N ASN A 388 20.93 -7.05 -8.82
CA ASN A 388 22.18 -7.79 -9.04
C ASN A 388 22.56 -8.82 -7.95
N ALA A 389 21.73 -9.03 -6.92
CA ALA A 389 21.98 -9.98 -5.83
C ALA A 389 20.87 -11.03 -5.63
N TRP A 390 19.80 -11.00 -6.43
CA TRP A 390 18.68 -11.95 -6.34
C TRP A 390 18.82 -13.19 -7.23
N TRP A 391 19.63 -13.12 -8.29
CA TRP A 391 19.83 -14.20 -9.24
C TRP A 391 21.05 -15.06 -8.90
N THR A 392 20.94 -16.37 -9.13
CA THR A 392 22.08 -17.27 -9.27
C THR A 392 21.81 -18.29 -10.37
N ALA A 393 22.87 -18.71 -11.07
CA ALA A 393 22.79 -19.93 -11.86
C ALA A 393 22.46 -21.11 -10.92
N GLN A 394 21.54 -21.99 -11.35
CA GLN A 394 21.18 -23.22 -10.66
C GLN A 394 21.87 -24.43 -11.29
N ASN A 395 22.05 -24.42 -12.63
CA ASN A 395 22.82 -25.37 -13.42
C ASN A 395 22.63 -26.84 -13.02
N LEU A 396 21.42 -27.35 -13.25
CA LEU A 396 21.01 -28.70 -12.87
C LEU A 396 21.86 -29.78 -13.54
N THR A 397 22.37 -30.71 -12.72
CA THR A 397 23.01 -31.95 -13.16
C THR A 397 22.03 -33.12 -12.93
N ASP A 398 20.91 -33.12 -13.66
CA ASP A 398 19.78 -34.04 -13.46
C ASP A 398 19.75 -35.22 -14.46
N GLY A 399 20.84 -35.42 -15.21
CA GLY A 399 20.96 -36.44 -16.25
C GLY A 399 20.48 -35.99 -17.65
N THR A 400 19.97 -34.76 -17.78
CA THR A 400 19.72 -34.16 -19.11
C THR A 400 21.04 -33.80 -19.81
N ALA A 401 21.03 -33.76 -21.15
CA ALA A 401 22.23 -33.83 -21.98
C ALA A 401 22.93 -32.46 -22.17
N ASN A 402 23.38 -31.84 -21.06
CA ASN A 402 23.88 -30.46 -21.02
C ASN A 402 22.86 -29.42 -21.52
N THR A 403 21.59 -29.64 -21.18
CA THR A 403 20.47 -28.76 -21.59
C THR A 403 19.86 -27.95 -20.46
N ASN A 404 20.36 -28.09 -19.23
CA ASN A 404 19.89 -27.39 -18.02
C ASN A 404 21.08 -26.89 -17.15
N ASN A 405 22.26 -26.72 -17.75
CA ASN A 405 23.51 -26.34 -17.06
C ASN A 405 24.27 -25.20 -17.78
N ALA A 406 23.51 -24.28 -18.38
CA ALA A 406 24.00 -23.15 -19.16
C ALA A 406 23.33 -21.81 -18.76
N ASP A 407 22.77 -21.74 -17.55
CA ASP A 407 21.97 -20.63 -17.04
C ASP A 407 22.75 -19.31 -17.14
N THR A 408 22.13 -18.26 -17.69
CA THR A 408 22.71 -16.93 -17.85
C THR A 408 22.03 -15.89 -16.95
N PRO A 409 22.76 -14.84 -16.52
CA PRO A 409 22.15 -13.70 -15.84
C PRO A 409 21.06 -13.07 -16.72
N PRO A 410 19.89 -12.71 -16.17
CA PRO A 410 18.79 -12.07 -16.90
C PRO A 410 19.08 -10.59 -17.19
N ASN A 411 20.14 -10.31 -17.95
CA ASN A 411 20.34 -9.01 -18.56
C ASN A 411 19.52 -8.87 -19.85
N ASP A 412 19.28 -7.64 -20.28
CA ASP A 412 18.41 -7.37 -21.42
C ASP A 412 18.97 -7.85 -22.78
N ALA A 413 20.29 -8.06 -22.91
CA ALA A 413 20.87 -8.70 -24.09
C ALA A 413 20.47 -10.20 -24.20
N GLY A 414 20.21 -10.84 -23.06
CA GLY A 414 19.62 -12.19 -22.97
C GLY A 414 18.16 -12.26 -23.41
N MET A 415 17.46 -11.13 -23.53
CA MET A 415 16.00 -11.05 -23.79
C MET A 415 15.65 -10.64 -25.23
N GLY A 416 14.36 -10.64 -25.56
CA GLY A 416 13.80 -10.29 -26.87
C GLY A 416 13.28 -8.85 -26.95
N TYR A 417 12.67 -8.40 -25.86
CA TYR A 417 12.39 -7.00 -25.54
C TYR A 417 13.05 -6.68 -24.20
N LEU A 418 13.28 -5.39 -23.93
CA LEU A 418 13.87 -4.94 -22.67
C LEU A 418 13.00 -5.37 -21.47
N THR A 419 13.66 -5.79 -20.40
CA THR A 419 13.04 -6.32 -19.18
C THR A 419 13.55 -5.69 -17.90
N GLY A 420 14.71 -5.02 -17.87
CA GLY A 420 15.23 -4.31 -16.68
C GLY A 420 15.54 -5.18 -15.45
N TYR A 421 15.61 -6.51 -15.60
CA TYR A 421 15.84 -7.46 -14.48
C TYR A 421 17.17 -7.21 -13.75
N ASP A 422 18.20 -6.75 -14.46
CA ASP A 422 19.52 -6.37 -13.95
C ASP A 422 19.53 -5.01 -13.23
N ASN A 423 18.42 -4.27 -13.21
CA ASN A 423 18.30 -2.97 -12.53
C ASN A 423 17.31 -3.00 -11.36
N ILE A 424 16.43 -4.02 -11.25
CA ILE A 424 15.42 -4.10 -10.19
C ILE A 424 15.76 -5.10 -9.06
N ASN A 425 15.20 -4.83 -7.88
CA ASN A 425 15.24 -5.74 -6.74
C ASN A 425 14.38 -7.01 -6.98
N GLY A 426 14.66 -8.08 -6.24
CA GLY A 426 13.78 -9.25 -6.17
C GLY A 426 12.37 -8.86 -5.69
N PHE A 427 11.34 -9.52 -6.20
CA PHE A 427 9.94 -9.12 -6.02
C PHE A 427 9.51 -8.98 -4.55
N LEU A 428 10.03 -9.84 -3.67
CA LEU A 428 9.69 -9.85 -2.24
C LEU A 428 10.30 -8.67 -1.45
N ASN A 429 11.11 -7.79 -2.06
CA ASN A 429 11.54 -6.53 -1.43
C ASN A 429 10.39 -5.53 -1.26
N ASN A 430 9.32 -5.67 -2.05
CA ASN A 430 8.21 -4.70 -2.08
C ASN A 430 7.11 -5.01 -1.01
N PHE A 431 7.41 -5.91 -0.08
CA PHE A 431 6.53 -6.36 1.02
C PHE A 431 7.23 -6.17 2.36
N THR A 432 6.47 -5.81 3.40
CA THR A 432 6.98 -5.72 4.77
C THR A 432 7.26 -7.10 5.37
N THR A 433 8.10 -7.15 6.43
CA THR A 433 8.37 -8.38 7.19
C THR A 433 7.07 -9.06 7.67
N GLU A 434 6.11 -8.26 8.11
CA GLU A 434 4.80 -8.68 8.59
C GLU A 434 3.92 -9.23 7.45
N GLU A 435 4.07 -8.74 6.22
CA GLU A 435 3.37 -9.27 5.04
C GLU A 435 4.01 -10.57 4.55
N LEU A 436 5.34 -10.64 4.50
CA LEU A 436 6.09 -11.86 4.18
C LEU A 436 5.79 -13.00 5.17
N ALA A 437 5.55 -12.67 6.44
CA ALA A 437 5.13 -13.63 7.47
C ALA A 437 3.71 -14.20 7.27
N ARG A 438 2.84 -13.51 6.51
CA ARG A 438 1.49 -14.00 6.13
C ARG A 438 1.51 -14.90 4.88
N MET A 439 2.62 -14.94 4.14
CA MET A 439 2.75 -15.74 2.90
C MET A 439 3.13 -17.20 3.21
N SER A 440 2.27 -18.12 2.80
CA SER A 440 2.46 -19.57 2.96
C SER A 440 3.36 -20.15 1.86
N ASP A 441 4.33 -20.98 2.27
CA ASP A 441 5.12 -21.78 1.32
C ASP A 441 4.23 -22.82 0.65
N THR A 442 4.21 -22.84 -0.69
CA THR A 442 3.28 -23.62 -1.50
C THR A 442 4.04 -24.67 -2.30
N ASN A 443 3.74 -25.95 -2.06
CA ASN A 443 4.24 -27.04 -2.91
C ASN A 443 3.48 -27.03 -4.24
N LEU A 444 4.20 -26.91 -5.35
CA LEU A 444 3.63 -26.84 -6.70
C LEU A 444 4.17 -27.99 -7.55
N THR A 445 3.27 -28.67 -8.25
CA THR A 445 3.63 -29.55 -9.36
C THR A 445 3.85 -28.70 -10.61
N VAL A 446 4.93 -28.99 -11.35
CA VAL A 446 5.22 -28.36 -12.65
C VAL A 446 5.56 -29.44 -13.68
N ALA A 447 5.02 -29.31 -14.88
CA ALA A 447 5.33 -30.20 -15.99
C ALA A 447 6.76 -29.93 -16.51
N ARG A 448 7.35 -30.93 -17.17
CA ARG A 448 8.64 -30.79 -17.88
C ARG A 448 8.43 -31.07 -19.37
N ASN A 449 9.25 -30.45 -20.22
CA ASN A 449 9.16 -30.67 -21.66
C ASN A 449 9.72 -32.05 -22.07
N THR A 450 9.26 -32.60 -23.20
CA THR A 450 9.66 -33.93 -23.70
C THR A 450 10.84 -33.89 -24.68
N VAL A 451 11.36 -32.71 -25.00
CA VAL A 451 12.47 -32.49 -25.96
C VAL A 451 13.82 -32.63 -25.25
N THR A 452 14.01 -31.92 -24.13
CA THR A 452 15.27 -31.84 -23.38
C THR A 452 15.16 -32.42 -21.97
N ASP A 453 14.00 -32.28 -21.33
CA ASP A 453 13.85 -32.48 -19.87
C ASP A 453 13.19 -33.82 -19.51
N GLY A 454 13.06 -34.74 -20.48
CA GLY A 454 12.57 -36.11 -20.29
C GLY A 454 11.07 -36.25 -19.98
N GLY A 455 10.30 -35.16 -20.03
CA GLY A 455 8.87 -35.17 -19.73
C GLY A 455 8.54 -35.46 -18.26
N GLY A 456 7.28 -35.83 -18.00
CA GLY A 456 6.77 -35.99 -16.65
C GLY A 456 6.63 -34.64 -15.92
N SER A 457 6.79 -34.67 -14.60
CA SER A 457 6.68 -33.51 -13.72
C SER A 457 7.77 -33.48 -12.66
N GLU A 458 8.02 -32.30 -12.11
CA GLU A 458 8.82 -32.09 -10.90
C GLU A 458 8.04 -31.23 -9.89
N SER A 459 8.61 -31.01 -8.71
CA SER A 459 7.98 -30.24 -7.64
C SER A 459 8.88 -29.11 -7.17
N VAL A 460 8.28 -27.94 -6.92
CA VAL A 460 8.95 -26.75 -6.39
C VAL A 460 8.20 -26.21 -5.17
N VAL A 461 8.85 -25.35 -4.40
CA VAL A 461 8.26 -24.69 -3.23
C VAL A 461 8.46 -23.19 -3.37
N ASP A 462 7.36 -22.46 -3.51
CA ASP A 462 7.33 -21.02 -3.77
C ASP A 462 6.38 -20.31 -2.79
N LYS A 463 6.64 -19.05 -2.46
CA LYS A 463 5.66 -18.16 -1.82
C LYS A 463 4.79 -17.46 -2.85
N VAL A 464 5.40 -17.01 -3.93
CA VAL A 464 4.77 -16.28 -5.03
C VAL A 464 5.04 -17.02 -6.33
N PHE A 465 4.00 -17.35 -7.09
CA PHE A 465 4.09 -18.31 -8.18
C PHE A 465 3.19 -17.95 -9.37
N LEU A 466 3.51 -18.52 -10.54
CA LEU A 466 2.64 -18.46 -11.72
C LEU A 466 1.62 -19.61 -11.69
N LEU A 467 0.42 -19.37 -12.20
CA LEU A 467 -0.58 -20.43 -12.36
C LEU A 467 -0.22 -21.40 -13.49
N SER A 468 -0.83 -22.57 -13.50
CA SER A 468 -0.68 -23.62 -14.52
C SER A 468 -1.87 -23.67 -15.49
N MET A 469 -1.72 -24.38 -16.62
CA MET A 469 -2.82 -24.66 -17.54
C MET A 469 -4.00 -25.36 -16.86
N THR A 470 -3.73 -26.34 -15.99
CA THR A 470 -4.77 -27.06 -15.23
C THR A 470 -5.59 -26.11 -14.35
N GLU A 471 -4.92 -25.20 -13.65
CA GLU A 471 -5.52 -24.26 -12.70
C GLU A 471 -6.38 -23.17 -13.37
N VAL A 472 -6.07 -22.80 -14.62
CA VAL A 472 -6.86 -21.85 -15.43
C VAL A 472 -7.90 -22.53 -16.33
N GLY A 473 -8.09 -23.85 -16.21
CA GLY A 473 -9.14 -24.59 -16.93
C GLY A 473 -8.82 -24.85 -18.40
N LEU A 474 -7.53 -24.95 -18.75
CA LEU A 474 -7.06 -25.42 -20.04
C LEU A 474 -6.67 -26.91 -19.97
N ALA A 475 -6.51 -27.54 -21.14
CA ALA A 475 -6.08 -28.93 -21.22
C ALA A 475 -4.66 -29.13 -20.65
N ASN A 476 -4.48 -30.22 -19.89
CA ASN A 476 -3.21 -30.59 -19.26
C ASN A 476 -2.09 -30.79 -20.29
N GLU A 477 -0.96 -30.08 -20.13
CA GLU A 477 0.20 -30.26 -21.00
C GLU A 477 0.78 -31.67 -20.81
N ASN A 478 0.95 -32.42 -21.91
CA ASN A 478 1.51 -33.79 -21.88
C ASN A 478 0.82 -34.72 -20.85
N SER A 479 -0.48 -34.53 -20.63
CA SER A 479 -1.30 -35.25 -19.63
C SER A 479 -0.89 -35.02 -18.16
N ILE A 480 -0.06 -34.02 -17.85
CA ILE A 480 0.37 -33.69 -16.49
C ILE A 480 -0.68 -32.80 -15.79
N VAL A 481 -1.12 -33.22 -14.61
CA VAL A 481 -2.00 -32.46 -13.72
C VAL A 481 -1.13 -31.61 -12.80
N GLU A 482 -1.06 -30.30 -13.03
CA GLU A 482 -0.17 -29.38 -12.28
C GLU A 482 -0.82 -28.78 -11.03
N GLY A 483 -2.14 -28.91 -10.88
CA GLY A 483 -2.94 -28.36 -9.77
C GLY A 483 -4.41 -28.76 -9.93
N SER A 484 -5.36 -27.94 -9.47
CA SER A 484 -6.78 -28.10 -9.78
C SER A 484 -7.43 -26.79 -10.21
N LEU A 485 -8.57 -26.85 -10.92
CA LEU A 485 -9.22 -25.66 -11.47
C LEU A 485 -9.64 -24.68 -10.37
N PHE A 486 -9.22 -23.42 -10.45
CA PHE A 486 -9.75 -22.38 -9.57
C PHE A 486 -11.18 -21.98 -9.99
N PRO A 487 -12.12 -21.83 -9.03
CA PRO A 487 -13.53 -21.52 -9.34
C PRO A 487 -13.78 -20.24 -10.15
N ILE A 488 -12.81 -19.31 -10.20
CA ILE A 488 -12.90 -18.08 -10.99
C ILE A 488 -12.78 -18.30 -12.51
N PHE A 489 -12.14 -19.38 -12.98
CA PHE A 489 -11.91 -19.62 -14.40
C PHE A 489 -12.99 -20.53 -14.99
N THR A 490 -14.14 -19.95 -15.32
CA THR A 490 -15.26 -20.67 -15.95
C THR A 490 -15.23 -20.63 -17.48
N SER A 491 -14.51 -19.66 -18.04
CA SER A 491 -14.55 -19.29 -19.46
C SER A 491 -13.24 -18.67 -19.94
N ASP A 492 -13.12 -18.51 -21.25
CA ASP A 492 -12.03 -17.76 -21.90
C ASP A 492 -12.00 -16.27 -21.51
N ALA A 493 -13.16 -15.68 -21.19
CA ALA A 493 -13.25 -14.29 -20.76
C ALA A 493 -12.59 -14.06 -19.39
N ASP A 494 -12.70 -15.02 -18.47
CA ASP A 494 -12.10 -14.96 -17.13
C ASP A 494 -10.56 -14.94 -17.16
N ARG A 495 -9.98 -15.40 -18.29
CA ARG A 495 -8.54 -15.43 -18.54
C ARG A 495 -8.01 -14.18 -19.25
N LEU A 496 -8.88 -13.26 -19.67
CA LEU A 496 -8.46 -11.95 -20.16
C LEU A 496 -7.92 -11.13 -18.98
N ALA A 497 -6.70 -10.64 -19.12
CA ALA A 497 -6.07 -9.74 -18.15
C ALA A 497 -5.60 -8.47 -18.84
N TYR A 498 -5.46 -7.39 -18.06
CA TYR A 498 -5.16 -6.05 -18.54
C TYR A 498 -3.99 -5.51 -17.73
N LEU A 499 -3.14 -4.64 -18.30
CA LEU A 499 -2.07 -4.00 -17.54
C LEU A 499 -2.63 -3.02 -16.50
N THR A 500 -1.97 -2.90 -15.35
CA THR A 500 -2.11 -1.72 -14.47
C THR A 500 -1.55 -0.48 -15.18
N ASP A 501 -2.00 0.71 -14.77
CA ASP A 501 -1.46 1.95 -15.34
C ASP A 501 0.04 2.12 -15.01
N GLN A 502 0.49 1.54 -13.90
CA GLN A 502 1.90 1.41 -13.54
C GLN A 502 2.65 0.43 -14.46
N GLY A 503 2.09 -0.77 -14.70
CA GLY A 503 2.65 -1.79 -15.60
C GLY A 503 2.78 -1.32 -17.05
N PHE A 504 2.02 -0.30 -17.45
CA PHE A 504 2.19 0.36 -18.75
C PHE A 504 3.54 1.10 -18.90
N GLN A 505 4.21 1.42 -17.77
CA GLN A 505 5.53 2.07 -17.73
C GLN A 505 6.70 1.08 -17.88
N THR A 506 6.43 -0.20 -18.14
CA THR A 506 7.44 -1.23 -18.43
C THR A 506 8.37 -0.84 -19.59
N LEU A 507 9.64 -1.28 -19.53
CA LEU A 507 10.63 -1.10 -20.59
C LEU A 507 10.28 -1.85 -21.89
N SER A 508 9.45 -2.90 -21.78
CA SER A 508 9.07 -3.72 -22.92
C SER A 508 8.29 -2.91 -23.95
N THR A 509 8.85 -2.79 -25.16
CA THR A 509 8.23 -2.05 -26.28
C THR A 509 7.08 -2.80 -26.94
N SER A 510 6.94 -4.11 -26.66
CA SER A 510 5.82 -4.93 -27.08
C SER A 510 4.80 -5.04 -25.95
N LYS A 511 3.85 -4.11 -25.91
CA LYS A 511 2.80 -3.98 -24.88
C LYS A 511 1.46 -3.60 -25.54
N PRO A 512 0.29 -3.75 -24.85
CA PRO A 512 -0.99 -3.39 -25.46
C PRO A 512 -1.08 -1.90 -25.76
N ALA A 513 -1.98 -1.51 -26.66
CA ALA A 513 -2.17 -0.11 -27.05
C ALA A 513 -2.74 0.77 -25.91
N THR A 514 -3.48 0.20 -24.97
CA THR A 514 -4.10 0.89 -23.82
C THR A 514 -4.18 -0.03 -22.59
N THR A 515 -4.35 0.54 -21.40
CA THR A 515 -4.60 -0.23 -20.15
C THR A 515 -6.01 -0.83 -20.05
N THR A 516 -6.83 -0.61 -21.09
CA THR A 516 -8.16 -1.22 -21.34
C THR A 516 -8.13 -2.31 -22.42
N THR A 517 -6.99 -2.51 -23.09
CA THR A 517 -6.79 -3.60 -24.06
C THR A 517 -6.24 -4.82 -23.33
N SER A 518 -6.82 -6.00 -23.56
CA SER A 518 -6.36 -7.24 -22.92
C SER A 518 -4.99 -7.67 -23.45
N TRP A 519 -4.17 -8.27 -22.59
CA TRP A 519 -2.84 -8.77 -22.93
C TRP A 519 -2.61 -10.18 -22.40
N GLN A 520 -1.67 -10.88 -23.04
CA GLN A 520 -1.25 -12.21 -22.66
C GLN A 520 -0.44 -12.22 -21.36
N TRP A 521 -0.63 -13.25 -20.53
CA TRP A 521 0.12 -13.46 -19.29
C TRP A 521 0.64 -14.88 -19.17
N MET A 522 1.78 -15.04 -18.48
CA MET A 522 2.55 -16.28 -18.42
C MET A 522 2.04 -17.27 -17.37
N LEU A 523 2.16 -18.56 -17.69
CA LEU A 523 1.88 -19.70 -16.82
C LEU A 523 3.20 -20.41 -16.48
N ARG A 524 3.24 -21.17 -15.37
CA ARG A 524 4.41 -22.01 -15.03
C ARG A 524 4.59 -23.22 -15.97
N THR A 525 3.54 -23.59 -16.69
CA THR A 525 3.51 -24.74 -17.60
C THR A 525 4.44 -24.51 -18.81
N PRO A 526 5.42 -25.40 -19.09
CA PRO A 526 6.16 -25.36 -20.35
C PRO A 526 5.27 -25.77 -21.54
N LYS A 527 5.66 -25.42 -22.77
CA LYS A 527 5.20 -26.13 -23.96
C LYS A 527 6.02 -27.41 -24.10
N ALA A 528 5.39 -28.58 -23.96
CA ALA A 528 6.12 -29.85 -23.85
C ALA A 528 6.89 -30.22 -25.13
N THR A 529 6.39 -29.80 -26.30
CA THR A 529 7.01 -30.09 -27.61
C THR A 529 8.08 -29.08 -28.06
N VAL A 530 8.39 -28.05 -27.26
CA VAL A 530 9.38 -27.02 -27.61
C VAL A 530 10.13 -26.53 -26.37
N SER A 531 11.41 -26.85 -26.25
CA SER A 531 12.30 -26.61 -25.09
C SER A 531 12.52 -25.15 -24.67
N ASN A 532 12.12 -24.19 -25.50
CA ASN A 532 12.30 -22.74 -25.28
C ASN A 532 10.99 -21.95 -25.17
N SER A 533 9.83 -22.61 -25.15
CA SER A 533 8.52 -21.94 -25.11
C SER A 533 7.76 -22.23 -23.82
N ALA A 534 7.33 -21.19 -23.11
CA ALA A 534 6.43 -21.27 -21.96
C ALA A 534 4.97 -21.08 -22.40
N ARG A 535 4.00 -21.56 -21.62
CA ARG A 535 2.58 -21.35 -21.89
C ARG A 535 2.15 -19.95 -21.45
N VAL A 536 1.25 -19.36 -22.24
CA VAL A 536 0.61 -18.08 -21.95
C VAL A 536 -0.88 -18.19 -22.24
N VAL A 537 -1.68 -17.28 -21.68
CA VAL A 537 -3.12 -17.17 -21.96
C VAL A 537 -3.57 -15.71 -21.99
N GLY A 538 -4.75 -15.43 -22.55
CA GLY A 538 -5.25 -14.06 -22.78
C GLY A 538 -4.86 -13.47 -24.14
N GLY A 539 -4.35 -14.30 -25.06
CA GLY A 539 -3.96 -13.90 -26.41
C GLY A 539 -3.38 -15.09 -27.20
N LEU A 540 -2.07 -15.29 -27.12
CA LEU A 540 -1.41 -16.49 -27.67
C LEU A 540 -1.61 -17.72 -26.76
N THR A 541 -1.14 -18.88 -27.21
CA THR A 541 -1.18 -20.17 -26.48
C THR A 541 0.19 -20.65 -26.00
N TYR A 542 1.26 -19.95 -26.40
CA TYR A 542 2.62 -20.08 -25.90
C TYR A 542 3.43 -18.84 -26.34
N ASN A 543 4.54 -18.57 -25.67
CA ASN A 543 5.52 -17.54 -26.06
C ASN A 543 6.94 -18.06 -25.76
N SER A 544 7.95 -17.54 -26.45
CA SER A 544 9.35 -17.90 -26.19
C SER A 544 9.79 -17.40 -24.80
N ALA A 545 10.60 -18.16 -24.08
CA ALA A 545 10.95 -17.85 -22.69
C ALA A 545 11.65 -16.48 -22.56
N TYR A 546 12.57 -16.20 -23.48
CA TYR A 546 13.31 -14.92 -23.57
C TYR A 546 12.50 -13.71 -24.01
N ALA A 547 11.23 -13.88 -24.41
CA ALA A 547 10.56 -12.87 -25.23
C ALA A 547 10.49 -11.48 -24.59
N GLY A 548 10.30 -11.37 -23.26
CA GLY A 548 10.29 -10.08 -22.56
C GLY A 548 8.99 -9.29 -22.65
N ASN A 549 7.92 -9.86 -23.25
CA ASN A 549 6.62 -9.21 -23.43
C ASN A 549 5.43 -10.01 -22.87
N SER A 550 5.68 -11.03 -22.06
CA SER A 550 4.64 -11.81 -21.39
C SER A 550 4.23 -11.14 -20.08
N GLY A 551 2.93 -11.02 -19.83
CA GLY A 551 2.39 -10.41 -18.62
C GLY A 551 2.71 -11.19 -17.35
N VAL A 552 3.29 -10.50 -16.38
CA VAL A 552 3.50 -10.96 -15.00
C VAL A 552 2.17 -10.86 -14.26
N ARG A 553 1.57 -12.01 -13.93
CA ARG A 553 0.33 -12.12 -13.14
C ARG A 553 0.45 -13.23 -12.07
N PRO A 554 1.27 -13.02 -11.02
CA PRO A 554 1.51 -14.03 -9.99
C PRO A 554 0.33 -14.20 -9.02
N ALA A 555 0.35 -15.34 -8.33
CA ALA A 555 -0.51 -15.71 -7.22
C ALA A 555 0.30 -15.92 -5.93
N VAL A 556 -0.40 -15.90 -4.78
CA VAL A 556 0.16 -16.08 -3.43
C VAL A 556 -0.90 -16.73 -2.51
N ASN A 557 -0.46 -17.55 -1.56
CA ASN A 557 -1.34 -18.14 -0.54
C ASN A 557 -1.15 -17.44 0.82
N LEU A 558 -2.23 -16.91 1.40
CA LEU A 558 -2.20 -16.25 2.71
C LEU A 558 -2.74 -17.14 3.84
N THR A 559 -2.18 -16.97 5.03
CA THR A 559 -2.60 -17.66 6.26
C THR A 559 -3.99 -17.22 6.74
N THR A 560 -4.73 -18.12 7.40
CA THR A 560 -6.11 -17.90 7.86
C THR A 560 -6.28 -16.83 8.94
N ASP A 561 -5.21 -16.54 9.67
CA ASP A 561 -5.14 -15.48 10.70
C ASP A 561 -4.82 -14.09 10.12
N THR A 562 -4.62 -13.98 8.80
CA THR A 562 -4.54 -12.68 8.13
C THR A 562 -5.83 -11.89 8.35
N LEU A 563 -5.69 -10.75 9.02
CA LEU A 563 -6.78 -9.79 9.18
C LEU A 563 -6.83 -8.82 8.01
N VAL A 564 -8.04 -8.50 7.58
CA VAL A 564 -8.36 -7.49 6.57
C VAL A 564 -9.40 -6.53 7.14
N SER A 565 -9.66 -5.41 6.47
CA SER A 565 -10.74 -4.51 6.85
C SER A 565 -12.13 -5.17 6.74
N ASP A 566 -13.07 -4.72 7.56
CA ASP A 566 -14.48 -5.11 7.52
C ASP A 566 -15.21 -4.52 6.30
N VAL A 567 -14.82 -3.31 5.90
CA VAL A 567 -15.28 -2.59 4.70
C VAL A 567 -14.16 -2.37 3.69
N VAL A 568 -14.53 -2.10 2.43
CA VAL A 568 -13.59 -1.72 1.36
C VAL A 568 -13.23 -0.24 1.42
N ASP A 569 -12.08 0.10 0.84
CA ASP A 569 -11.63 1.47 0.61
C ASP A 569 -12.23 2.10 -0.68
N ALA A 570 -11.77 3.31 -1.02
CA ALA A 570 -12.24 4.06 -2.19
C ALA A 570 -11.96 3.38 -3.55
N ASP A 571 -11.04 2.41 -3.62
CA ASP A 571 -10.75 1.64 -4.83
C ASP A 571 -11.51 0.29 -4.85
N GLY A 572 -12.46 0.11 -3.93
CA GLY A 572 -13.23 -1.13 -3.77
C GLY A 572 -12.38 -2.30 -3.25
N CYS A 573 -11.27 -2.03 -2.56
CA CYS A 573 -10.35 -3.02 -2.04
C CYS A 573 -10.41 -3.12 -0.51
N TYR A 574 -10.34 -4.33 0.03
CA TYR A 574 -10.03 -4.54 1.43
C TYR A 574 -8.55 -4.25 1.68
N ILE A 575 -8.20 -3.69 2.84
CA ILE A 575 -6.81 -3.42 3.24
C ILE A 575 -6.36 -4.43 4.29
N ILE A 576 -5.07 -4.78 4.29
CA ILE A 576 -4.48 -5.68 5.28
C ILE A 576 -4.38 -4.97 6.63
N MET A 577 -4.98 -5.57 7.66
CA MET A 577 -5.01 -5.04 9.01
C MET A 577 -3.92 -5.71 9.86
N GLN A 578 -3.29 -4.94 10.73
CA GLN A 578 -2.43 -5.50 11.78
C GLN A 578 -3.29 -6.08 12.91
N PRO A 579 -2.84 -7.14 13.60
CA PRO A 579 -3.47 -7.57 14.85
C PRO A 579 -3.48 -6.41 15.84
N SER A 580 -4.67 -5.99 16.28
CA SER A 580 -4.79 -5.02 17.36
C SER A 580 -4.05 -5.56 18.58
N GLN A 581 -3.05 -4.81 19.08
CA GLN A 581 -2.38 -5.22 20.31
C GLN A 581 -3.42 -5.44 21.41
N PRO A 582 -3.34 -6.53 22.20
CA PRO A 582 -4.29 -6.77 23.26
C PRO A 582 -4.19 -5.60 24.25
N VAL A 583 -5.28 -4.82 24.35
CA VAL A 583 -5.34 -3.69 25.28
C VAL A 583 -5.35 -4.25 26.69
N ILE A 584 -4.19 -4.31 27.33
CA ILE A 584 -4.06 -4.75 28.72
C ILE A 584 -4.61 -3.63 29.61
N THR A 585 -5.93 -3.61 29.76
CA THR A 585 -6.62 -2.81 30.79
C THR A 585 -6.29 -3.36 32.16
N TYR A 586 -5.14 -2.96 32.71
CA TYR A 586 -4.90 -3.08 34.14
C TYR A 586 -5.99 -2.29 34.88
N PRO A 587 -6.74 -2.89 35.82
CA PRO A 587 -7.58 -2.12 36.73
C PRO A 587 -6.66 -1.30 37.65
N ILE A 588 -6.48 -0.03 37.32
CA ILE A 588 -5.74 0.90 38.17
C ILE A 588 -6.71 1.43 39.23
N ASP A 589 -6.75 0.77 40.39
CA ASP A 589 -7.33 1.34 41.61
C ASP A 589 -6.46 2.55 42.02
N ILE A 590 -6.86 3.75 41.60
CA ILE A 590 -6.23 5.01 42.02
C ILE A 590 -6.67 5.33 43.46
N ASN A 591 -6.13 4.60 44.43
CA ASN A 591 -6.09 5.07 45.81
C ASN A 591 -5.22 6.34 45.85
N SER A 592 -5.82 7.46 46.25
CA SER A 592 -5.33 8.82 45.99
C SER A 592 -4.20 9.30 46.91
N ASP A 593 -3.30 8.41 47.33
CA ASP A 593 -2.32 8.66 48.40
C ASP A 593 -0.90 8.13 48.09
N VAL A 594 -0.51 8.13 46.81
CA VAL A 594 0.88 7.84 46.38
C VAL A 594 1.34 8.84 45.32
N SER A 595 1.76 10.03 45.75
CA SER A 595 2.42 11.05 44.92
C SER A 595 3.86 10.65 44.58
N ARG A 596 4.03 9.67 43.67
CA ARG A 596 5.34 9.34 43.08
C ARG A 596 5.55 10.11 41.78
N ASN A 597 6.54 11.01 41.79
CA ASN A 597 7.01 11.70 40.59
C ASN A 597 7.50 10.70 39.53
N ILE A 598 6.71 10.50 38.46
CA ILE A 598 7.19 9.87 37.23
C ILE A 598 7.80 10.97 36.36
N ALA A 599 9.11 11.18 36.51
CA ALA A 599 9.86 12.06 35.62
C ALA A 599 10.03 11.39 34.24
N VAL A 600 9.15 11.71 33.30
CA VAL A 600 9.30 11.31 31.90
C VAL A 600 10.33 12.22 31.23
N SER A 601 11.40 11.63 30.69
CA SER A 601 12.35 12.33 29.81
C SER A 601 12.53 11.56 28.50
N GLY A 602 12.56 12.32 27.40
CA GLY A 602 12.54 11.81 26.03
C GLY A 602 11.27 12.26 25.31
N ASP A 603 11.47 12.98 24.22
CA ASP A 603 10.40 13.62 23.45
C ASP A 603 9.48 12.59 22.80
N LEU A 604 8.18 12.77 23.02
CA LEU A 604 7.12 12.27 22.15
C LEU A 604 6.37 13.48 21.64
N ALA A 605 6.46 13.73 20.33
CA ALA A 605 5.64 14.71 19.66
C ALA A 605 4.17 14.22 19.67
N LEU A 606 3.43 14.60 20.71
CA LEU A 606 1.99 14.40 20.79
C LEU A 606 1.31 15.39 19.86
N ASP A 607 0.82 14.87 18.73
CA ASP A 607 0.07 15.62 17.74
C ASP A 607 -1.27 16.09 18.34
N LEU A 608 -1.32 17.36 18.75
CA LEU A 608 -2.34 17.90 19.65
C LEU A 608 -3.37 18.77 18.91
N ILE A 609 -4.09 18.18 17.95
CA ILE A 609 -5.33 18.79 17.42
C ILE A 609 -6.49 17.79 17.41
N ARG A 610 -7.15 17.64 18.57
CA ARG A 610 -8.57 17.27 18.61
C ARG A 610 -9.30 18.14 19.63
N GLN A 611 -9.95 19.20 19.15
CA GLN A 611 -10.82 20.04 19.98
C GLN A 611 -12.02 19.22 20.48
N VAL A 612 -11.95 18.73 21.71
CA VAL A 612 -13.12 18.18 22.40
C VAL A 612 -13.95 19.36 22.91
N LYS A 613 -14.85 19.88 22.07
CA LYS A 613 -15.99 20.71 22.52
C LYS A 613 -17.00 19.84 23.27
N ALA A 614 -16.62 19.36 24.46
CA ALA A 614 -17.55 18.81 25.42
C ALA A 614 -18.24 19.98 26.15
N SER A 615 -19.54 20.13 25.94
CA SER A 615 -20.38 21.12 26.63
C SER A 615 -20.62 20.73 28.09
N THR A 616 -19.56 20.71 28.90
CA THR A 616 -19.61 20.39 30.33
C THR A 616 -19.34 21.65 31.15
N ILE A 617 -20.27 22.01 32.03
CA ILE A 617 -20.13 23.16 32.94
C ILE A 617 -19.06 22.83 33.99
N ALA A 618 -17.86 23.39 33.81
CA ALA A 618 -16.77 23.25 34.76
C ALA A 618 -17.00 24.20 35.95
N VAL A 619 -17.64 23.70 37.02
CA VAL A 619 -17.67 24.39 38.32
C VAL A 619 -16.29 24.30 38.96
N LEU A 620 -15.44 25.27 38.63
CA LEU A 620 -14.16 25.49 39.29
C LEU A 620 -14.41 26.11 40.68
N ASP A 621 -14.53 25.27 41.71
CA ASP A 621 -14.23 25.75 43.07
C ASP A 621 -12.72 26.05 43.14
N THR A 622 -12.40 27.34 43.10
CA THR A 622 -11.04 27.83 43.36
C THR A 622 -11.14 29.16 44.06
N SER A 623 -11.41 29.09 45.36
CA SER A 623 -11.54 30.25 46.25
C SER A 623 -10.37 31.25 46.14
N ARG A 624 -10.60 32.37 45.45
CA ARG A 624 -9.73 33.55 45.44
C ARG A 624 -10.53 34.80 45.79
N LYS A 625 -10.09 35.52 46.82
CA LYS A 625 -10.64 36.83 47.20
C LYS A 625 -10.33 37.86 46.12
N THR A 626 -11.32 38.63 45.67
CA THR A 626 -11.14 39.94 45.05
C THR A 626 -12.42 40.78 45.23
N THR A 627 -12.31 42.11 45.24
CA THR A 627 -13.37 42.99 45.78
C THR A 627 -13.68 44.16 44.84
N ALA A 628 -14.89 44.15 44.24
CA ALA A 628 -15.66 45.30 43.74
C ALA A 628 -17.12 44.81 43.53
N VAL A 629 -18.25 45.42 43.95
CA VAL A 629 -18.69 46.80 44.30
C VAL A 629 -19.46 47.49 43.15
N ILE A 630 -20.74 47.85 43.43
CA ILE A 630 -21.78 48.39 42.53
C ILE A 630 -22.32 47.34 41.53
N GLY A 631 -23.64 47.23 41.26
CA GLY A 631 -24.82 47.95 41.77
C GLY A 631 -26.10 47.09 41.65
N LEU A 632 -27.23 47.58 42.19
CA LEU A 632 -28.49 46.82 42.32
C LEU A 632 -29.41 47.00 41.10
N ASP A 633 -30.08 45.92 40.68
CA ASP A 633 -31.54 45.91 40.48
C ASP A 633 -32.12 44.50 40.75
N SER A 634 -33.45 44.32 40.63
CA SER A 634 -34.22 43.31 41.39
C SER A 634 -34.39 41.88 40.81
N ASP A 635 -34.90 41.00 41.69
CA ASP A 635 -35.65 39.75 41.43
C ASP A 635 -34.90 38.48 40.95
N LEU A 636 -35.17 37.26 41.46
CA LEU A 636 -36.04 36.82 42.58
C LEU A 636 -35.53 35.48 43.19
N VAL A 637 -35.90 35.21 44.45
CA VAL A 637 -35.68 33.94 45.22
C VAL A 637 -34.21 33.69 45.64
N ARG A 638 -34.02 33.23 46.89
CA ARG A 638 -32.77 33.43 47.64
C ARG A 638 -32.50 32.36 48.71
N HIS A 639 -31.29 31.80 48.69
CA HIS A 639 -30.63 31.00 49.75
C HIS A 639 -31.31 29.64 50.12
N ILE A 640 -30.60 28.54 50.39
CA ILE A 640 -29.25 28.30 50.94
C ILE A 640 -29.09 28.79 52.39
N GLY A 641 -29.65 28.02 53.33
CA GLY A 641 -29.22 28.06 54.73
C GLY A 641 -27.99 27.16 54.90
N ALA A 642 -26.80 27.75 55.01
CA ALA A 642 -25.60 27.04 55.42
C ALA A 642 -25.45 27.08 56.94
N SER A 643 -25.31 25.91 57.57
CA SER A 643 -25.02 25.77 59.00
C SER A 643 -24.08 24.59 59.23
N ALA A 644 -22.81 24.85 59.52
CA ALA A 644 -21.86 23.82 59.90
C ALA A 644 -22.00 23.52 61.40
N THR A 645 -22.11 22.25 61.78
CA THR A 645 -22.08 21.81 63.19
C THR A 645 -21.32 20.49 63.29
N THR A 646 -20.29 20.46 64.13
CA THR A 646 -19.39 19.32 64.30
C THR A 646 -19.75 18.49 65.53
N THR A 647 -20.01 17.20 65.36
CA THR A 647 -19.94 16.22 66.47
C THR A 647 -19.70 14.79 65.98
N LEU A 648 -19.20 13.94 66.88
CA LEU A 648 -19.00 12.50 66.69
C LEU A 648 -20.32 11.73 66.90
N ASP A 649 -20.47 10.53 66.33
CA ASP A 649 -20.32 9.26 67.06
C ASP A 649 -20.46 8.03 66.11
N THR A 650 -20.17 6.86 66.65
CA THR A 650 -20.14 5.53 66.08
C THR A 650 -21.52 4.87 65.97
N LYS A 651 -21.61 3.89 65.05
CA LYS A 651 -22.51 2.71 65.06
C LYS A 651 -24.02 2.88 64.76
N ARG A 652 -24.48 1.92 63.93
CA ARG A 652 -25.80 1.22 63.95
C ARG A 652 -27.05 1.90 63.35
N THR A 653 -27.22 1.61 62.05
CA THR A 653 -28.35 0.84 61.48
C THR A 653 -29.82 1.17 61.83
N ILE A 654 -30.56 1.48 60.75
CA ILE A 654 -31.92 1.03 60.42
C ILE A 654 -33.09 1.67 61.18
N ALA A 655 -33.96 2.33 60.39
CA ALA A 655 -35.41 2.19 60.51
C ALA A 655 -35.95 1.82 59.12
N VAL A 656 -36.78 0.77 59.05
CA VAL A 656 -37.61 0.46 57.88
C VAL A 656 -39.06 0.60 58.32
N THR A 657 -39.87 1.29 57.52
CA THR A 657 -41.33 1.25 57.63
C THR A 657 -41.87 0.82 56.26
N ALA A 658 -42.64 -0.27 56.25
CA ALA A 658 -43.29 -0.77 55.05
C ALA A 658 -44.70 -1.26 55.43
N ASP A 659 -45.70 -0.43 55.16
CA ASP A 659 -47.10 -0.77 55.39
C ASP A 659 -47.68 -1.49 54.18
N LEU A 660 -47.80 -2.82 54.28
CA LEU A 660 -48.71 -3.61 53.45
C LEU A 660 -49.80 -4.18 54.36
N ASN A 661 -51.05 -3.78 54.09
CA ASN A 661 -52.14 -3.94 55.05
C ASN A 661 -52.59 -5.40 55.22
N SER A 662 -52.43 -5.87 56.47
CA SER A 662 -53.35 -6.75 57.21
C SER A 662 -54.06 -7.90 56.47
N SER A 663 -53.73 -9.12 56.87
CA SER A 663 -54.77 -9.99 57.42
C SER A 663 -54.26 -10.68 58.69
N THR A 664 -55.17 -10.84 59.66
CA THR A 664 -54.87 -11.29 61.02
C THR A 664 -54.63 -12.78 61.11
N ASN A 665 -53.61 -13.22 61.87
CA ASN A 665 -53.90 -14.16 62.96
C ASN A 665 -52.88 -14.15 64.11
N ARG A 666 -53.28 -14.74 65.24
CA ARG A 666 -52.56 -14.70 66.52
C ARG A 666 -51.53 -15.83 66.65
N ASN A 667 -50.40 -15.56 67.31
CA ASN A 667 -50.18 -16.12 68.65
C ASN A 667 -49.00 -15.45 69.39
N VAL A 668 -49.06 -15.50 70.72
CA VAL A 668 -48.08 -14.93 71.65
C VAL A 668 -47.68 -15.99 72.67
N SER A 669 -46.38 -16.27 72.80
CA SER A 669 -45.80 -16.83 74.03
C SER A 669 -44.27 -16.79 74.02
N VAL A 670 -43.70 -16.42 75.17
CA VAL A 670 -42.30 -16.64 75.53
C VAL A 670 -42.18 -18.02 76.19
N LEU A 671 -41.09 -18.77 75.98
CA LEU A 671 -40.39 -19.53 77.05
C LEU A 671 -39.12 -20.31 76.60
N SER A 672 -38.10 -20.22 77.46
CA SER A 672 -37.03 -21.19 77.84
C SER A 672 -36.36 -22.13 76.82
N GLU A 673 -35.03 -22.27 76.98
CA GLU A 673 -34.22 -23.38 76.48
C GLU A 673 -34.67 -24.75 77.03
N LEU A 674 -34.65 -25.77 76.18
CA LEU A 674 -34.50 -27.23 76.41
C LEU A 674 -34.72 -27.86 75.02
N THR A 675 -33.73 -28.34 74.27
CA THR A 675 -32.95 -29.58 74.45
C THR A 675 -33.76 -30.80 74.92
N PRO A 676 -33.55 -32.01 74.35
CA PRO A 676 -33.06 -32.28 72.99
C PRO A 676 -33.79 -33.46 72.31
N ASP A 677 -33.77 -33.50 70.96
CA ASP A 677 -33.85 -34.75 70.19
C ASP A 677 -32.78 -34.70 69.08
N THR A 678 -31.58 -35.29 69.21
CA THR A 678 -31.12 -36.62 69.63
C THR A 678 -31.17 -37.70 68.55
N LYS A 679 -30.15 -38.56 68.40
CA LYS A 679 -28.73 -38.49 68.82
C LYS A 679 -27.95 -39.21 67.70
N ARG A 680 -26.91 -38.60 67.10
CA ARG A 680 -25.52 -38.57 67.59
C ARG A 680 -25.05 -39.94 68.13
N ALA A 681 -23.97 -40.55 67.64
CA ALA A 681 -23.03 -40.12 66.59
C ALA A 681 -22.12 -41.30 66.19
N VAL A 682 -21.14 -41.02 65.32
CA VAL A 682 -19.90 -41.79 65.04
C VAL A 682 -20.02 -42.95 64.04
N ASN A 683 -19.17 -42.86 63.00
CA ASN A 683 -18.67 -43.88 62.05
C ASN A 683 -19.59 -44.51 60.97
N ALA A 684 -18.98 -44.60 59.77
CA ALA A 684 -19.18 -45.57 58.67
C ALA A 684 -20.45 -45.54 57.77
N THR A 685 -20.20 -45.36 56.47
CA THR A 685 -20.65 -46.16 55.30
C THR A 685 -21.99 -46.93 55.33
N LEU A 686 -22.86 -46.76 54.32
CA LEU A 686 -23.24 -47.79 53.30
C LEU A 686 -24.46 -47.40 52.40
N ASP A 687 -24.38 -47.87 51.15
CA ASP A 687 -25.20 -47.79 49.92
C ASP A 687 -26.70 -48.22 49.87
N ILE A 688 -27.35 -47.84 48.73
CA ILE A 688 -28.49 -48.47 47.98
C ILE A 688 -29.89 -48.46 48.66
N GLY A 689 -31.04 -48.24 47.99
CA GLY A 689 -31.44 -47.93 46.58
C GLY A 689 -32.90 -47.39 46.57
N ILE A 690 -33.64 -47.09 45.48
CA ILE A 690 -33.90 -47.76 44.19
C ILE A 690 -34.67 -46.80 43.22
N ASP A 691 -34.42 -46.88 41.89
CA ASP A 691 -35.20 -46.35 40.71
C ASP A 691 -35.58 -44.84 40.64
N THR A 692 -35.70 -44.15 39.48
CA THR A 692 -35.91 -44.54 38.06
C THR A 692 -34.95 -43.84 37.07
N GLN A 693 -34.77 -44.42 35.89
CA GLN A 693 -33.86 -43.93 34.83
C GLN A 693 -34.55 -43.08 33.73
N ARG A 694 -33.92 -41.97 33.30
CA ARG A 694 -33.76 -41.67 31.84
C ARG A 694 -32.59 -40.71 31.53
N GLN A 695 -31.96 -40.96 30.38
CA GLN A 695 -30.75 -40.38 29.77
C GLN A 695 -30.93 -38.94 29.20
N VAL A 696 -29.91 -38.13 28.81
CA VAL A 696 -28.42 -38.26 28.73
C VAL A 696 -27.70 -36.88 28.65
N SER A 697 -26.43 -36.80 29.10
CA SER A 697 -25.35 -35.79 28.82
C SER A 697 -25.62 -34.26 28.84
N SER A 698 -24.70 -33.37 29.25
CA SER A 698 -23.29 -33.49 29.69
C SER A 698 -23.04 -32.59 30.91
N GLY A 699 -22.05 -32.93 31.75
CA GLY A 699 -21.97 -32.47 33.15
C GLY A 699 -21.05 -31.28 33.47
N VAL A 700 -21.41 -30.55 34.54
CA VAL A 700 -20.60 -29.49 35.18
C VAL A 700 -20.00 -29.99 36.50
N GLN A 701 -18.67 -30.10 36.53
CA GLN A 701 -17.73 -29.72 37.62
C GLN A 701 -17.82 -30.31 39.07
N LEU A 702 -16.63 -30.51 39.66
CA LEU A 702 -16.28 -30.51 41.11
C LEU A 702 -16.70 -31.77 41.94
N VAL A 703 -16.11 -32.07 43.11
CA VAL A 703 -16.13 -31.29 44.37
C VAL A 703 -14.87 -31.41 45.27
N ILE A 704 -14.66 -30.35 46.07
CA ILE A 704 -13.60 -30.04 47.08
C ILE A 704 -13.63 -30.98 48.34
N THR A 705 -12.67 -31.00 49.28
CA THR A 705 -11.67 -29.98 49.74
C THR A 705 -10.27 -30.59 50.02
N ALA A 706 -9.45 -30.41 51.09
CA ALA A 706 -9.53 -29.81 52.44
C ALA A 706 -8.10 -29.48 52.99
N THR A 707 -7.81 -28.66 54.02
CA THR A 707 -8.47 -27.50 54.69
C THR A 707 -7.50 -26.95 55.78
N LYS A 708 -7.07 -25.67 55.72
CA LYS A 708 -6.84 -24.74 56.88
C LYS A 708 -6.22 -23.38 56.46
N ARG A 709 -6.55 -22.32 57.20
CA ARG A 709 -6.00 -20.94 57.06
C ARG A 709 -5.04 -20.61 58.22
N LYS A 710 -4.01 -19.79 57.98
CA LYS A 710 -3.50 -18.83 58.99
C LYS A 710 -2.82 -17.61 58.33
N LEU A 711 -2.90 -16.46 59.00
CA LEU A 711 -2.22 -15.20 58.67
C LEU A 711 -0.68 -15.31 58.73
N VAL A 712 0.02 -14.46 57.95
CA VAL A 712 0.86 -13.35 58.46
C VAL A 712 1.30 -12.45 57.29
N SER A 713 1.56 -11.18 57.59
CA SER A 713 2.05 -10.15 56.65
C SER A 713 3.57 -9.99 56.68
N SER A 714 4.17 -9.79 55.49
CA SER A 714 5.46 -9.10 55.27
C SER A 714 6.76 -9.78 55.74
N ILE A 715 7.89 -9.32 55.15
CA ILE A 715 9.29 -9.42 55.65
C ILE A 715 9.96 -10.83 55.63
N SER A 716 10.75 -11.05 54.57
CA SER A 716 12.09 -11.71 54.46
C SER A 716 12.48 -13.03 55.19
N SER A 717 13.41 -13.77 54.54
CA SER A 717 14.36 -14.77 55.11
C SER A 717 13.79 -16.19 55.40
N VAL A 718 14.53 -17.33 55.39
CA VAL A 718 15.93 -17.66 54.99
C VAL A 718 16.09 -19.21 54.82
N ALA A 719 17.11 -19.69 54.05
CA ALA A 719 17.63 -21.09 53.95
C ALA A 719 16.69 -22.21 53.35
N ASP A 720 17.09 -23.02 52.35
CA ASP A 720 17.94 -24.28 52.35
C ASP A 720 17.12 -25.55 52.77
N THR A 721 17.31 -26.81 52.33
CA THR A 721 18.44 -27.56 51.69
C THR A 721 17.97 -28.60 50.62
N LYS A 722 18.85 -29.55 50.19
CA LYS A 722 18.87 -30.26 48.88
C LYS A 722 18.44 -31.76 48.87
N ARG A 723 17.80 -32.18 47.75
CA ARG A 723 18.04 -33.39 46.89
C ARG A 723 18.31 -34.80 47.48
N LYS A 724 17.48 -35.81 47.11
CA LYS A 724 17.78 -37.24 46.70
C LYS A 724 16.47 -37.94 46.27
N ILE A 725 16.31 -38.61 45.11
CA ILE A 725 16.85 -39.89 44.55
C ILE A 725 16.30 -41.18 45.21
N ALA A 726 15.45 -41.95 44.51
CA ALA A 726 15.31 -43.43 44.52
C ALA A 726 14.24 -43.93 43.49
N THR A 727 14.26 -45.21 43.10
CA THR A 727 13.25 -45.88 42.22
C THR A 727 13.06 -47.37 42.56
N SER A 728 11.85 -47.94 42.29
CA SER A 728 11.55 -49.34 41.81
C SER A 728 10.51 -50.20 42.59
N PHE A 729 9.38 -50.48 41.92
CA PHE A 729 8.57 -51.73 41.77
C PHE A 729 8.23 -52.76 42.88
N SER A 730 6.93 -53.15 42.92
CA SER A 730 6.36 -54.52 42.99
C SER A 730 4.83 -54.48 42.63
N PHE A 731 4.26 -55.25 41.69
CA PHE A 731 3.86 -56.69 41.61
C PHE A 731 2.74 -57.14 42.60
N ALA A 732 1.75 -58.03 42.30
CA ALA A 732 1.03 -58.48 41.07
C ALA A 732 -0.05 -59.57 41.41
N SER A 733 -1.00 -59.87 40.51
CA SER A 733 -1.71 -61.18 40.27
C SER A 733 -2.99 -60.94 39.41
N ASP A 734 -3.53 -61.85 38.59
CA ASP A 734 -3.32 -63.29 38.29
C ASP A 734 -3.27 -63.53 36.74
N VAL A 735 -3.07 -64.77 36.25
CA VAL A 735 -2.84 -65.08 34.81
C VAL A 735 -3.62 -66.30 34.28
N LYS A 736 -4.54 -66.09 33.32
CA LYS A 736 -5.04 -67.12 32.38
C LYS A 736 -5.43 -66.52 31.00
N ARG A 737 -5.39 -67.23 29.87
CA ARG A 737 -4.22 -67.93 29.26
C ARG A 737 -4.45 -68.26 27.75
N SER A 738 -3.59 -67.78 26.86
CA SER A 738 -3.18 -68.46 25.62
C SER A 738 -1.71 -68.08 25.30
N VAL A 739 -1.07 -68.77 24.34
CA VAL A 739 0.41 -68.83 24.15
C VAL A 739 0.67 -68.83 22.64
N VAL A 740 1.61 -68.09 22.03
CA VAL A 740 3.09 -68.18 22.11
C VAL A 740 3.70 -66.75 22.14
N ARG A 741 4.23 -66.26 23.27
CA ARG A 741 5.52 -66.55 23.94
C ARG A 741 6.72 -65.75 23.41
N SER A 742 6.71 -64.44 23.69
CA SER A 742 7.91 -63.61 23.73
C SER A 742 8.78 -63.90 24.99
N VAL A 743 9.94 -63.24 25.08
CA VAL A 743 10.90 -63.21 26.21
C VAL A 743 11.79 -64.46 26.36
N SER A 744 13.09 -64.23 26.18
CA SER A 744 14.17 -64.94 26.88
C SER A 744 15.20 -63.92 27.35
N SER A 745 15.49 -63.91 28.65
CA SER A 745 16.34 -62.92 29.30
C SER A 745 17.80 -63.35 29.43
N ILE A 746 18.72 -62.39 29.28
CA ILE A 746 19.87 -62.14 30.17
C ILE A 746 20.91 -63.28 30.36
N ILE A 747 22.12 -63.01 29.85
CA ILE A 747 23.45 -63.51 30.30
C ILE A 747 23.73 -65.02 30.21
N ASP A 748 24.74 -65.39 29.39
CA ASP A 748 25.89 -66.17 29.89
C ASP A 748 27.20 -65.83 29.15
N LEU A 749 28.29 -66.45 29.58
CA LEU A 749 29.70 -66.13 29.35
C LEU A 749 30.31 -66.61 28.01
N LYS A 750 31.35 -65.87 27.62
CA LYS A 750 32.63 -66.31 27.01
C LYS A 750 32.65 -67.51 26.03
N ARG A 751 33.22 -67.22 24.85
CA ARG A 751 34.19 -68.05 24.10
C ARG A 751 33.63 -69.23 23.28
N ARG A 752 33.33 -68.94 22.00
CA ARG A 752 33.90 -69.72 20.88
C ARG A 752 34.17 -68.80 19.68
N VAL A 753 35.10 -69.23 18.81
CA VAL A 753 35.55 -68.54 17.59
C VAL A 753 35.19 -69.42 16.39
N THR A 754 34.83 -68.79 15.25
CA THR A 754 35.21 -69.17 13.87
C THR A 754 34.85 -68.01 12.90
N ALA A 755 35.47 -68.02 11.72
CA ALA A 755 35.36 -67.08 10.58
C ALA A 755 33.90 -66.79 10.13
N SER A 756 33.58 -65.73 9.38
CA SER A 756 34.32 -65.11 8.25
C SER A 756 34.28 -63.56 8.26
N VAL A 757 35.43 -62.86 8.10
CA VAL A 757 35.97 -62.26 6.84
C VAL A 757 35.02 -61.16 6.28
N SER A 758 35.40 -59.88 6.14
CA SER A 758 36.73 -59.22 6.20
C SER A 758 36.69 -57.71 6.54
N SER A 759 37.72 -57.24 7.27
CA SER A 759 38.42 -55.92 7.20
C SER A 759 37.66 -54.57 7.12
N MET A 760 38.09 -53.48 7.77
CA MET A 760 39.18 -53.21 8.75
C MET A 760 38.99 -51.81 9.38
N THR A 761 39.53 -51.61 10.60
CA THR A 761 40.06 -50.34 11.23
C THR A 761 39.35 -48.99 11.06
N ASP A 762 39.25 -48.10 12.06
CA ASP A 762 39.45 -48.19 13.53
C ASP A 762 38.59 -47.07 14.17
N SER A 763 38.14 -47.26 15.42
CA SER A 763 37.44 -46.24 16.22
C SER A 763 37.61 -46.51 17.72
N LYS A 764 38.86 -46.68 18.15
CA LYS A 764 39.21 -46.92 19.56
C LYS A 764 39.05 -45.68 20.44
N ARG A 765 37.89 -45.61 21.09
CA ARG A 765 37.69 -45.17 22.51
C ARG A 765 37.87 -43.67 22.80
N LYS A 766 37.30 -43.09 23.87
CA LYS A 766 36.52 -43.58 25.06
C LYS A 766 35.48 -42.45 25.37
N VAL A 767 34.20 -42.67 25.70
CA VAL A 767 33.65 -43.18 26.99
C VAL A 767 34.07 -42.29 28.19
N THR A 768 33.17 -41.74 29.04
CA THR A 768 31.70 -41.84 29.15
C THR A 768 31.09 -40.72 30.03
N ILE A 769 29.77 -40.52 29.94
CA ILE A 769 28.95 -39.62 30.79
C ILE A 769 29.15 -39.87 32.30
N SER A 770 29.20 -38.80 33.11
CA SER A 770 28.94 -38.85 34.57
C SER A 770 28.51 -37.48 35.08
N ALA A 771 27.50 -37.41 35.96
CA ALA A 771 26.87 -36.15 36.36
C ALA A 771 26.67 -35.99 37.88
N SER A 772 27.46 -35.12 38.53
CA SER A 772 26.95 -33.94 39.25
C SER A 772 28.11 -33.05 39.76
N LEU A 773 27.80 -31.82 40.15
CA LEU A 773 28.76 -30.72 40.33
C LEU A 773 29.58 -30.82 41.64
N ILE A 774 30.88 -30.46 41.58
CA ILE A 774 31.46 -29.22 42.16
C ILE A 774 33.00 -29.21 41.98
N ALA A 775 33.55 -28.10 41.47
CA ALA A 775 34.98 -27.75 41.45
C ALA A 775 35.92 -28.73 40.68
N THR A 776 37.21 -28.43 40.40
CA THR A 776 38.07 -27.27 40.70
C THR A 776 38.71 -26.66 39.45
N THR A 777 39.27 -25.47 39.59
CA THR A 777 40.15 -24.82 38.60
C THR A 777 41.52 -25.48 38.51
N LYS A 778 42.10 -25.58 37.29
CA LYS A 778 43.40 -24.96 36.94
C LYS A 778 43.79 -25.16 35.46
N ARG A 779 44.89 -24.50 35.05
CA ARG A 779 45.34 -24.21 33.68
C ARG A 779 46.76 -24.76 33.47
N LYS A 780 47.05 -25.24 32.24
CA LYS A 780 48.36 -25.73 31.71
C LYS A 780 48.95 -27.01 32.33
N VAL A 781 49.26 -27.99 31.47
CA VAL A 781 50.54 -28.75 31.32
C VAL A 781 50.33 -29.85 30.26
N ALA A 782 51.33 -30.36 29.53
CA ALA A 782 52.21 -29.72 28.53
C ALA A 782 53.18 -30.76 27.91
N VAL A 783 53.12 -30.96 26.58
CA VAL A 783 54.17 -31.59 25.70
C VAL A 783 54.56 -33.07 26.06
N SER A 784 55.30 -33.89 25.27
CA SER A 784 56.06 -33.71 24.02
C SER A 784 56.06 -34.92 23.06
N ALA A 785 56.04 -34.65 21.74
CA ALA A 785 56.75 -35.39 20.66
C ALA A 785 56.60 -34.62 19.33
N SER A 786 57.57 -34.37 18.42
CA SER A 786 59.06 -34.37 18.42
C SER A 786 59.79 -35.71 18.63
N PHE A 787 60.81 -36.12 17.86
CA PHE A 787 61.63 -35.52 16.78
C PHE A 787 61.77 -36.54 15.60
N ALA A 788 62.50 -36.38 14.48
CA ALA A 788 63.58 -35.50 14.01
C ALA A 788 63.48 -35.39 12.45
N MET A 789 64.39 -34.84 11.63
CA MET A 789 65.77 -34.34 11.77
C MET A 789 66.06 -33.33 10.62
N GLY A 790 67.08 -32.47 10.72
CA GLY A 790 67.38 -31.45 9.69
C GLY A 790 68.76 -31.54 9.04
N LEU A 791 68.95 -30.82 7.92
CA LEU A 791 70.20 -30.60 7.16
C LEU A 791 70.66 -31.86 6.35
N LYS A 792 71.29 -31.81 5.15
CA LYS A 792 72.08 -30.76 4.46
C LYS A 792 71.97 -30.78 2.91
N ARG A 793 72.12 -29.57 2.33
CA ARG A 793 72.46 -29.15 0.95
C ARG A 793 73.13 -30.15 -0.04
N LYS A 794 72.63 -30.16 -1.29
CA LYS A 794 73.33 -29.89 -2.58
C LYS A 794 72.26 -29.29 -3.53
N VAL A 795 72.37 -28.14 -4.22
CA VAL A 795 73.48 -27.41 -4.91
C VAL A 795 73.85 -28.07 -6.24
N VAL A 796 73.85 -27.37 -7.38
CA VAL A 796 73.42 -25.97 -7.70
C VAL A 796 71.88 -25.96 -7.91
N ALA A 797 71.08 -24.91 -8.20
CA ALA A 797 71.19 -23.44 -8.41
C ALA A 797 69.89 -22.78 -7.83
N SER A 798 69.29 -21.62 -8.20
CA SER A 798 69.52 -20.41 -9.06
C SER A 798 68.40 -19.40 -8.68
N ILE A 799 68.44 -18.07 -8.87
CA ILE A 799 69.54 -17.11 -9.07
C ILE A 799 69.04 -15.69 -8.63
N PHE A 800 69.88 -14.92 -7.91
CA PHE A 800 69.78 -13.47 -7.58
C PHE A 800 68.50 -12.88 -6.92
N LEU A 801 68.49 -11.55 -6.69
CA LEU A 801 68.20 -10.93 -5.36
C LEU A 801 67.47 -9.55 -5.40
N ALA A 802 67.01 -9.10 -4.20
CA ALA A 802 66.65 -7.72 -3.76
C ALA A 802 65.20 -7.22 -4.05
N VAL A 803 64.54 -6.28 -3.30
CA VAL A 803 64.77 -5.63 -1.97
C VAL A 803 63.48 -4.92 -1.45
N ASP A 804 63.26 -4.91 -0.11
CA ASP A 804 62.49 -3.98 0.79
C ASP A 804 61.08 -3.36 0.48
N ALA A 805 60.45 -2.84 1.56
CA ALA A 805 59.53 -1.68 1.67
C ALA A 805 58.01 -1.89 1.89
N LYS A 806 57.36 -0.87 2.49
CA LYS A 806 56.00 -0.88 3.08
C LYS A 806 54.97 -0.01 2.33
N ARG A 807 53.69 -0.45 2.28
CA ARG A 807 52.45 0.37 2.18
C ARG A 807 51.28 -0.49 2.72
N ARG A 808 50.45 -0.06 3.68
CA ARG A 808 49.21 0.78 3.57
C ARG A 808 48.27 0.31 2.44
N LEU A 809 46.95 0.16 2.66
CA LEU A 809 46.04 0.99 3.48
C LEU A 809 44.95 0.19 4.25
N THR A 810 44.24 0.87 5.15
CA THR A 810 43.16 0.38 6.03
C THR A 810 41.76 0.61 5.43
N THR A 811 40.83 -0.34 5.63
CA THR A 811 39.39 -0.03 5.81
C THR A 811 38.75 -1.03 6.78
N LEU A 812 37.64 -0.63 7.42
CA LEU A 812 36.99 -1.35 8.52
C LEU A 812 35.74 -2.12 8.05
N ALA A 813 35.45 -3.24 8.69
CA ALA A 813 34.16 -3.92 8.57
C ALA A 813 33.11 -3.22 9.46
N SER A 814 31.98 -2.81 8.88
CA SER A 814 30.80 -2.36 9.61
C SER A 814 29.86 -3.54 9.90
N LEU A 815 30.05 -4.21 11.04
CA LEU A 815 29.12 -5.23 11.52
C LEU A 815 27.88 -4.55 12.13
N ILE A 816 26.76 -4.54 11.40
CA ILE A 816 25.47 -4.08 11.96
C ILE A 816 24.84 -5.23 12.74
N THR A 817 24.80 -5.10 14.07
CA THR A 817 24.01 -5.95 14.97
C THR A 817 22.93 -5.11 15.64
N ASP A 818 21.65 -5.34 15.33
CA ASP A 818 20.58 -4.79 16.17
C ASP A 818 20.56 -5.53 17.51
N THR A 819 20.76 -4.80 18.60
CA THR A 819 20.13 -5.16 19.87
C THR A 819 19.83 -3.88 20.66
N LYS A 820 18.59 -3.39 20.56
CA LYS A 820 18.07 -2.21 21.28
C LYS A 820 18.43 -2.18 22.78
N ARG A 821 19.28 -1.25 23.20
CA ARG A 821 19.34 -0.72 24.58
C ARG A 821 19.86 0.72 24.62
N LYS A 822 19.12 1.61 25.31
CA LYS A 822 19.51 3.01 25.52
C LYS A 822 20.82 3.11 26.30
N LEU A 823 21.71 4.01 25.87
CA LEU A 823 22.64 4.72 26.75
C LEU A 823 22.53 6.22 26.44
N ILE A 824 22.49 7.06 27.46
CA ILE A 824 22.38 8.52 27.38
C ILE A 824 23.55 9.11 28.16
N LEU A 825 24.24 10.12 27.63
CA LEU A 825 24.99 11.18 28.33
C LEU A 825 25.27 12.33 27.30
N PRO A 826 25.72 13.54 27.69
CA PRO A 826 25.11 14.78 27.18
C PRO A 826 25.88 15.53 26.08
N VAL A 827 25.18 16.51 25.50
CA VAL A 827 25.74 17.56 24.64
C VAL A 827 26.38 18.68 25.46
N SER A 828 27.55 19.16 25.04
CA SER A 828 27.97 20.55 25.23
C SER A 828 28.95 20.99 24.13
N PHE A 829 28.78 22.20 23.62
CA PHE A 829 29.71 22.86 22.68
C PHE A 829 30.79 23.61 23.47
N VAL A 830 32.06 23.50 23.07
CA VAL A 830 33.13 24.47 23.35
C VAL A 830 34.03 24.61 22.11
N SER A 831 34.61 25.78 21.92
CA SER A 831 35.23 26.26 20.67
C SER A 831 36.76 26.28 20.64
N ASP A 832 37.28 26.32 19.40
CA ASP A 832 38.49 27.04 18.95
C ASP A 832 39.90 26.44 19.20
N THR A 833 40.83 26.95 18.39
CA THR A 833 42.30 26.87 18.43
C THR A 833 42.99 25.54 18.14
N LEU A 834 43.44 25.39 16.89
CA LEU A 834 44.88 25.56 16.64
C LEU A 834 45.19 26.13 15.25
N ARG A 835 46.00 27.20 15.21
CA ARG A 835 46.35 27.98 14.01
C ARG A 835 47.71 27.52 13.47
N LYS A 836 47.85 27.33 12.14
CA LYS A 836 49.13 27.63 11.48
C LYS A 836 48.99 28.17 10.06
N VAL A 837 49.74 29.24 9.81
CA VAL A 837 49.73 30.06 8.60
C VAL A 837 50.86 29.62 7.66
N ILE A 838 50.58 29.53 6.36
CA ILE A 838 51.46 30.08 5.31
C ILE A 838 50.56 30.84 4.32
N SER A 839 51.03 31.97 3.81
CA SER A 839 50.29 32.89 2.95
C SER A 839 50.71 32.79 1.48
N TYR A 840 49.76 32.94 0.55
CA TYR A 840 49.98 33.74 -0.66
C TYR A 840 48.66 34.35 -1.17
N ARG A 841 48.76 35.49 -1.85
CA ARG A 841 47.69 36.28 -2.51
C ARG A 841 48.35 37.16 -3.58
N PRO A 842 47.62 37.76 -4.54
CA PRO A 842 46.21 37.54 -4.90
C PRO A 842 46.03 37.23 -6.41
N HIS A 843 44.77 37.02 -6.84
CA HIS A 843 44.14 37.86 -7.89
C HIS A 843 42.62 37.90 -7.66
N ARG A 844 41.92 38.87 -8.26
CA ARG A 844 40.48 39.14 -8.06
C ARG A 844 39.65 38.67 -9.27
N ILE A 845 38.62 37.88 -9.01
CA ILE A 845 37.33 37.93 -9.73
C ILE A 845 36.22 38.02 -8.66
N LYS A 846 35.04 38.55 -9.01
CA LYS A 846 33.98 38.94 -8.06
C LYS A 846 33.10 37.76 -7.65
N ASP A 847 32.53 37.86 -6.45
CA ASP A 847 31.48 36.97 -5.96
C ASP A 847 30.19 37.10 -6.79
N TYR A 848 29.64 35.97 -7.26
CA TYR A 848 28.19 35.68 -7.33
C TYR A 848 27.98 34.19 -7.65
N ALA A 849 26.98 33.58 -7.01
CA ALA A 849 26.33 32.31 -7.37
C ALA A 849 27.21 31.05 -7.61
N ILE A 850 27.75 30.45 -6.53
CA ILE A 850 27.93 28.98 -6.46
C ILE A 850 27.44 28.47 -5.09
N SER A 851 26.16 28.14 -5.01
CA SER A 851 25.56 27.41 -3.88
C SER A 851 24.37 26.53 -4.30
N GLU A 852 24.25 26.20 -5.59
CA GLU A 852 23.09 25.46 -6.14
C GLU A 852 23.46 24.48 -7.27
N ILE A 853 24.73 24.05 -7.34
CA ILE A 853 25.25 23.12 -8.37
C ILE A 853 25.96 21.90 -7.73
N THR A 854 25.34 21.34 -6.70
CA THR A 854 25.71 20.03 -6.11
C THR A 854 24.54 19.05 -5.99
N ASP A 855 23.31 19.55 -6.04
CA ASP A 855 22.12 18.81 -5.59
C ASP A 855 21.22 18.35 -6.75
N ARG A 856 21.67 18.52 -8.01
CA ARG A 856 20.83 18.28 -9.22
C ARG A 856 21.48 17.51 -10.38
N TYR A 857 22.77 17.16 -10.35
CA TYR A 857 23.44 16.45 -11.45
C TYR A 857 24.44 15.39 -10.97
N ALA A 858 24.54 14.27 -11.69
CA ALA A 858 25.57 13.27 -11.47
C ALA A 858 26.88 13.69 -12.16
N ILE A 859 28.03 13.33 -11.58
CA ILE A 859 29.37 13.68 -12.10
C ILE A 859 29.58 13.25 -13.56
N CYS A 860 28.89 12.19 -14.00
CA CYS A 860 28.95 11.68 -15.37
C CYS A 860 28.49 12.71 -16.42
N GLU A 861 27.40 13.44 -16.17
CA GLU A 861 26.78 14.34 -17.17
C GLU A 861 27.53 15.66 -17.36
N ILE A 862 28.50 15.96 -16.50
CA ILE A 862 29.32 17.18 -16.59
C ILE A 862 30.48 16.99 -17.58
N MET A 863 30.95 15.76 -17.79
CA MET A 863 32.06 15.44 -18.70
C MET A 863 31.70 15.65 -20.16
N ASP A 864 30.53 15.17 -20.60
CA ASP A 864 30.10 15.22 -22.00
C ASP A 864 29.72 16.63 -22.50
N LYS A 865 29.70 17.63 -21.60
CA LYS A 865 29.25 19.00 -21.90
C LYS A 865 30.37 20.04 -21.96
N TYR A 866 31.61 19.65 -21.66
CA TYR A 866 32.78 20.52 -21.64
C TYR A 866 34.01 19.85 -22.29
N ILE A 867 33.86 19.41 -23.54
CA ILE A 867 35.03 19.24 -24.41
C ILE A 867 35.58 20.65 -24.70
N VAL A 868 36.79 20.93 -24.23
CA VAL A 868 37.57 22.08 -24.64
C VAL A 868 38.52 21.62 -25.73
N GLU A 869 38.41 22.21 -26.91
CA GLU A 869 39.46 22.15 -27.93
C GLU A 869 40.60 23.07 -27.47
N GLU A 870 41.81 22.53 -27.34
CA GLU A 870 43.05 23.32 -27.21
C GLU A 870 43.87 23.15 -28.49
N ASP A 871 44.13 24.27 -29.19
CA ASP A 871 45.00 24.34 -30.37
C ASP A 871 46.48 24.37 -29.94
N ASP A 872 47.23 23.27 -30.21
CA ASP A 872 48.61 23.21 -30.77
C ASP A 872 49.20 21.77 -30.73
#